data_AF-A0A0M3HEY4-F1
#
_entry.id   AF-A0A0M3HEY4-F1
#
_cell.length_a   1.000
_cell.length_b   1.000
_cell.length_c   1.000
_cell.angle_alpha   90.00
_cell.angle_beta   90.00
_cell.angle_gamma   90.00
#
_symmetry.space_group_name_H-M   'P 1'
#
loop_
_entity.id
_entity.type
_entity.pdbx_description
1 polymer ?
#
loop_
_entity_poly.entity_id
_entity_poly.type
_entity_poly.pdbx_seq_one_letter_code
_entity_poly.pdbx_strand_id
1 'polypeptide(L)'
;MDHFASCPYVIGVWSYLQMLSKRQCRVMVHVVQTWAYLATVKGCAQKSYFIESERLIEGGIIEKIHSTSIHQCIEQCSKIERCSALNFLLDMELQPICLLMDTTAPVVSSELPIPESVMYSAVSFCMQPSSLQCAHVMWSFEKYSNRAPLSADYMDIVENVHRVDECLSHCAQRYTCKAALFNRRTQTCYVSPITVQNVYNVRKYFAVNPNIDLYESNCASYEEIDSTRCHFLRVHSAGFTDIFDVRLQQISDVDACERACLSWTHGVCRSFTFDRTDNSCYLSHTTGRALGKNPLDMTNVNLSTGDLDDCFKFKLKCKSNSLQLWGSSMKIFSGTIKAKTNRDTFCEKSIKNAYEFETEMNYGECGMQKSSYPYPTFTSVIVLKEGSTDLITIRDKIIQVNCRMHQNLEVLPDQVLSFRLEIEDENTTRKLITESIRLASSSSDFVPRPKYTLEVLDASGQLTDIVNVGDFGYLLVTGEKMESNFVVCDVAARDIKSDRVIPLIDSDGCVIDKRISSFKRIGNNQLRMRIEFSGFTDHAEVVYEGIVKSCTQDCYPKCNSDLWQTDDEPRAKSNQVNRSRRVSRYADSSRRFELSEDIYTLRSINKLTIIARSVKDSRSDKNTLSYGTIEEKTSIPNGKDGYPQNGDSNVSWRKVAMPSYMRCICDDFSCLFTVLLVCVQVLLIISGIGVACIYIRQWKQYRRRQQEQLNDIPIQYEFTVTN
;
A
#
# COMPACT_ATOMS: atom_id res chain seq x y z
N MET A 1 37.79 6.04 -77.39
CA MET A 1 38.06 6.37 -75.99
C MET A 1 37.29 5.38 -75.13
N ASP A 2 37.52 4.07 -75.33
CA ASP A 2 38.73 3.31 -74.92
C ASP A 2 38.74 3.21 -73.40
N HIS A 3 38.85 2.07 -72.71
CA HIS A 3 39.15 0.68 -73.03
C HIS A 3 39.25 0.03 -71.61
N PHE A 4 38.55 -1.03 -71.22
CA PHE A 4 39.02 -2.44 -71.10
C PHE A 4 38.29 -3.02 -69.86
N ALA A 5 37.49 -4.09 -70.03
CA ALA A 5 37.75 -5.46 -69.53
C ALA A 5 37.94 -5.56 -68.00
N SER A 6 37.20 -6.39 -67.27
CA SER A 6 37.11 -7.84 -67.47
C SER A 6 35.91 -8.51 -66.78
N CYS A 7 35.21 -9.36 -67.54
CA CYS A 7 34.30 -10.43 -67.12
C CYS A 7 35.10 -11.64 -66.56
N PRO A 8 34.52 -12.62 -65.82
CA PRO A 8 33.61 -13.62 -66.43
C PRO A 8 32.50 -14.22 -65.53
N TYR A 9 31.66 -15.05 -66.16
CA TYR A 9 30.69 -16.03 -65.63
C TYR A 9 29.23 -15.60 -65.44
N VAL A 10 28.58 -15.31 -66.57
CA VAL A 10 27.20 -15.75 -66.83
C VAL A 10 27.28 -16.94 -67.78
N ILE A 11 26.92 -18.14 -67.30
CA ILE A 11 26.26 -19.26 -67.98
C ILE A 11 26.18 -20.36 -66.91
N GLY A 12 24.99 -20.60 -66.34
CA GLY A 12 24.80 -21.66 -65.35
C GLY A 12 23.59 -21.57 -64.41
N VAL A 13 22.62 -20.68 -64.62
CA VAL A 13 21.46 -20.56 -63.68
C VAL A 13 20.10 -20.54 -64.38
N TRP A 14 20.03 -20.71 -65.71
CA TRP A 14 18.75 -20.72 -66.43
C TRP A 14 18.03 -22.07 -66.50
N SER A 15 18.59 -23.13 -65.93
CA SER A 15 17.94 -24.46 -65.87
C SER A 15 17.41 -24.85 -64.48
N TYR A 16 17.58 -24.01 -63.45
CA TYR A 16 17.11 -24.30 -62.08
C TYR A 16 15.85 -23.52 -61.66
N LEU A 17 15.44 -22.50 -62.44
CA LEU A 17 14.35 -21.58 -62.08
C LEU A 17 12.96 -21.97 -62.60
N GLN A 18 12.82 -23.08 -63.35
CA GLN A 18 11.51 -23.56 -63.80
C GLN A 18 10.92 -24.72 -62.96
N MET A 19 11.62 -25.22 -61.93
CA MET A 19 11.14 -26.34 -61.12
C MET A 19 10.67 -25.96 -59.70
N LEU A 20 10.74 -24.69 -59.30
CA LEU A 20 10.45 -24.22 -57.93
C LEU A 20 9.16 -23.38 -57.77
N SER A 21 8.35 -23.22 -58.81
CA SER A 21 7.19 -22.30 -58.78
C SER A 21 5.89 -22.89 -58.18
N LYS A 22 5.75 -24.20 -58.00
CA LYS A 22 4.48 -24.80 -57.48
C LYS A 22 4.50 -25.25 -56.02
N ARG A 23 5.67 -25.54 -55.45
CA ARG A 23 5.77 -25.99 -54.04
C ARG A 23 5.86 -24.84 -53.03
N GLN A 24 6.50 -23.72 -53.37
CA GLN A 24 6.62 -22.59 -52.43
C GLN A 24 5.32 -21.80 -52.27
N CYS A 25 4.46 -21.68 -53.30
CA CYS A 25 3.13 -21.07 -53.14
C CYS A 25 2.21 -21.86 -52.19
N ARG A 26 2.25 -23.20 -52.19
CA ARG A 26 1.46 -24.02 -51.26
C ARG A 26 1.94 -23.87 -49.82
N VAL A 27 3.25 -23.76 -49.61
CA VAL A 27 3.81 -23.54 -48.26
C VAL A 27 3.49 -22.13 -47.77
N MET A 28 3.56 -21.10 -48.62
CA MET A 28 3.18 -19.73 -48.23
C MET A 28 1.67 -19.62 -47.93
N VAL A 29 0.81 -20.29 -48.70
CA VAL A 29 -0.64 -20.34 -48.41
C VAL A 29 -0.92 -21.11 -47.13
N HIS A 30 -0.23 -22.22 -46.86
CA HIS A 30 -0.40 -22.94 -45.60
C HIS A 30 0.18 -22.20 -44.40
N VAL A 31 1.28 -21.44 -44.55
CA VAL A 31 1.85 -20.59 -43.50
C VAL A 31 0.94 -19.38 -43.26
N VAL A 32 0.41 -18.73 -44.29
CA VAL A 32 -0.58 -17.65 -44.12
C VAL A 32 -1.91 -18.19 -43.57
N GLN A 33 -2.33 -19.40 -43.94
CA GLN A 33 -3.50 -20.05 -43.33
C GLN A 33 -3.24 -20.53 -41.90
N THR A 34 -2.05 -20.99 -41.53
CA THR A 34 -1.73 -21.35 -40.14
C THR A 34 -1.46 -20.12 -39.27
N TRP A 35 -0.90 -19.05 -39.81
CA TRP A 35 -0.81 -17.75 -39.14
C TRP A 35 -2.19 -17.08 -39.06
N ALA A 36 -3.06 -17.24 -40.06
CA ALA A 36 -4.47 -16.83 -39.96
C ALA A 36 -5.22 -17.70 -38.95
N TYR A 37 -4.99 -19.02 -38.89
CA TYR A 37 -5.58 -19.91 -37.89
C TYR A 37 -5.06 -19.62 -36.46
N LEU A 38 -3.79 -19.22 -36.32
CA LEU A 38 -3.20 -18.78 -35.05
C LEU A 38 -3.66 -17.37 -34.66
N ALA A 39 -3.91 -16.48 -35.63
CA ALA A 39 -4.55 -15.18 -35.41
C ALA A 39 -6.07 -15.29 -35.15
N THR A 40 -6.68 -16.44 -35.43
CA THR A 40 -8.09 -16.75 -35.13
C THR A 40 -8.25 -17.73 -33.98
N VAL A 41 -7.26 -17.90 -33.10
CA VAL A 41 -7.59 -18.37 -31.75
C VAL A 41 -8.29 -17.21 -31.05
N LYS A 42 -9.60 -17.07 -31.29
CA LYS A 42 -10.55 -16.32 -30.45
C LYS A 42 -10.67 -16.99 -29.07
N GLY A 43 -9.54 -17.33 -28.46
CA GLY A 43 -9.45 -17.93 -27.15
C GLY A 43 -9.21 -16.83 -26.14
N CYS A 44 -10.17 -16.67 -25.23
CA CYS A 44 -10.02 -15.84 -24.06
C CYS A 44 -8.88 -16.40 -23.20
N ALA A 45 -7.73 -15.71 -23.10
CA ALA A 45 -6.60 -16.20 -22.31
C ALA A 45 -6.93 -16.27 -20.81
N GLN A 46 -7.76 -15.33 -20.33
CA GLN A 46 -8.29 -15.29 -18.97
C GLN A 46 -9.75 -14.83 -19.02
N LYS A 47 -10.67 -15.74 -18.71
CA LYS A 47 -12.10 -15.45 -18.57
C LYS A 47 -12.36 -14.89 -17.18
N SER A 48 -13.01 -13.74 -17.11
CA SER A 48 -13.50 -13.14 -15.86
C SER A 48 -14.96 -12.73 -16.03
N TYR A 49 -15.61 -12.37 -14.94
CA TYR A 49 -17.02 -12.01 -14.92
C TYR A 49 -17.22 -10.61 -14.32
N PHE A 50 -18.21 -9.89 -14.82
CA PHE A 50 -18.81 -8.80 -14.08
C PHE A 50 -20.23 -9.15 -13.69
N ILE A 51 -20.68 -8.70 -12.52
CA ILE A 51 -22.03 -8.95 -12.02
C ILE A 51 -22.90 -7.70 -12.11
N GLU A 52 -24.21 -7.87 -12.20
CA GLU A 52 -25.19 -6.78 -12.15
C GLU A 52 -26.39 -7.22 -11.30
N SER A 53 -26.80 -6.38 -10.35
CA SER A 53 -27.93 -6.66 -9.44
C SER A 53 -29.27 -6.46 -10.14
N GLU A 54 -30.26 -7.31 -9.82
CA GLU A 54 -31.67 -7.16 -10.23
C GLU A 54 -31.87 -7.02 -11.74
N ARG A 55 -30.99 -7.63 -12.54
CA ARG A 55 -31.08 -7.63 -14.01
C ARG A 55 -31.04 -9.02 -14.57
N LEU A 56 -32.08 -9.34 -15.34
CA LEU A 56 -32.15 -10.57 -16.15
C LEU A 56 -31.23 -10.48 -17.37
N ILE A 57 -30.41 -11.50 -17.58
CA ILE A 57 -29.74 -11.76 -18.85
C ILE A 57 -30.53 -12.79 -19.63
N GLU A 58 -30.88 -12.43 -20.87
CA GLU A 58 -31.60 -13.28 -21.80
C GLU A 58 -30.63 -14.14 -22.61
N GLY A 59 -31.07 -15.36 -22.96
CA GLY A 59 -30.30 -16.32 -23.76
C GLY A 59 -30.93 -17.71 -23.69
N GLY A 60 -30.28 -18.69 -24.31
CA GLY A 60 -30.66 -20.09 -24.18
C GLY A 60 -30.18 -20.66 -22.83
N ILE A 61 -31.09 -21.33 -22.11
CA ILE A 61 -30.75 -21.99 -20.84
C ILE A 61 -29.95 -23.26 -21.14
N ILE A 62 -28.75 -23.35 -20.57
CA ILE A 62 -27.87 -24.50 -20.67
C ILE A 62 -28.25 -25.54 -19.61
N GLU A 63 -28.33 -25.09 -18.35
CA GLU A 63 -28.50 -25.94 -17.18
C GLU A 63 -29.06 -25.11 -16.01
N LYS A 64 -29.87 -25.77 -15.17
CA LYS A 64 -30.34 -25.26 -13.88
C LYS A 64 -29.63 -26.01 -12.75
N ILE A 65 -28.96 -25.29 -11.86
CA ILE A 65 -28.15 -25.85 -10.77
C ILE A 65 -28.62 -25.27 -9.43
N HIS A 66 -28.83 -26.10 -8.42
CA HIS A 66 -29.01 -25.63 -7.05
C HIS A 66 -27.65 -25.22 -6.48
N SER A 67 -27.55 -23.99 -5.98
CA SER A 67 -26.30 -23.49 -5.41
C SER A 67 -26.58 -22.48 -4.33
N THR A 68 -25.80 -22.54 -3.25
CA THR A 68 -25.93 -21.60 -2.14
C THR A 68 -25.16 -20.30 -2.37
N SER A 69 -24.39 -20.16 -3.46
CA SER A 69 -23.59 -18.96 -3.73
C SER A 69 -23.41 -18.65 -5.21
N ILE A 70 -23.39 -17.35 -5.55
CA ILE A 70 -23.08 -16.89 -6.91
C ILE A 70 -21.69 -17.33 -7.38
N HIS A 71 -20.73 -17.43 -6.45
CA HIS A 71 -19.36 -17.84 -6.75
C HIS A 71 -19.30 -19.25 -7.36
N GLN A 72 -20.00 -20.21 -6.77
CA GLN A 72 -20.11 -21.57 -7.29
C GLN A 72 -20.72 -21.59 -8.70
N CYS A 73 -21.69 -20.71 -8.97
CA CYS A 73 -22.33 -20.64 -10.28
C CYS A 73 -21.39 -20.12 -11.36
N ILE A 74 -20.59 -19.11 -11.03
CA ILE A 74 -19.54 -18.62 -11.92
C ILE A 74 -18.51 -19.72 -12.17
N GLU A 75 -18.14 -20.49 -11.15
CA GLU A 75 -17.21 -21.62 -11.28
C GLU A 75 -17.76 -22.70 -12.24
N GLN A 76 -19.03 -23.07 -12.13
CA GLN A 76 -19.66 -24.03 -13.04
C GLN A 76 -19.77 -23.48 -14.47
N CYS A 77 -20.19 -22.22 -14.63
CA CYS A 77 -20.24 -21.57 -15.94
C CYS A 77 -18.85 -21.49 -16.59
N SER A 78 -17.79 -21.30 -15.81
CA SER A 78 -16.41 -21.22 -16.31
C SER A 78 -15.92 -22.55 -16.89
N LYS A 79 -16.47 -23.69 -16.42
CA LYS A 79 -16.14 -25.03 -16.91
C LYS A 79 -16.80 -25.35 -18.27
N ILE A 80 -17.85 -24.61 -18.64
CA ILE A 80 -18.62 -24.83 -19.86
C ILE A 80 -18.25 -23.76 -20.90
N GLU A 81 -17.69 -24.18 -22.04
CA GLU A 81 -17.19 -23.27 -23.08
C GLU A 81 -18.29 -22.35 -23.64
N ARG A 82 -19.49 -22.88 -23.88
CA ARG A 82 -20.66 -22.13 -24.37
C ARG A 82 -21.37 -21.27 -23.31
N CYS A 83 -21.01 -21.40 -22.03
CA CYS A 83 -21.64 -20.60 -20.98
C CYS A 83 -21.04 -19.20 -20.98
N SER A 84 -21.81 -18.22 -21.40
CA SER A 84 -21.37 -16.83 -21.57
C SER A 84 -21.89 -15.91 -20.46
N ALA A 85 -22.99 -16.30 -19.82
CA ALA A 85 -23.59 -15.58 -18.71
C ALA A 85 -24.33 -16.55 -17.76
N LEU A 86 -24.80 -16.05 -16.62
CA LEU A 86 -25.68 -16.76 -15.71
C LEU A 86 -26.63 -15.81 -15.00
N ASN A 87 -27.75 -16.34 -14.52
CA ASN A 87 -28.67 -15.66 -13.61
C ASN A 87 -28.72 -16.43 -12.28
N PHE A 88 -28.46 -15.75 -11.17
CA PHE A 88 -28.60 -16.25 -9.80
C PHE A 88 -29.89 -15.69 -9.20
N LEU A 89 -30.83 -16.58 -8.85
CA LEU A 89 -32.17 -16.21 -8.40
C LEU A 89 -32.66 -17.14 -7.30
N LEU A 90 -33.75 -16.73 -6.65
CA LEU A 90 -34.53 -17.59 -5.76
C LEU A 90 -35.64 -18.28 -6.56
N ASP A 91 -35.79 -19.59 -6.36
CA ASP A 91 -36.92 -20.34 -6.90
C ASP A 91 -38.21 -20.12 -6.07
N MET A 92 -39.27 -20.83 -6.44
CA MET A 92 -40.58 -20.72 -5.78
C MET A 92 -40.56 -21.16 -4.31
N GLU A 93 -39.57 -21.96 -3.90
CA GLU A 93 -39.37 -22.44 -2.53
C GLU A 93 -38.31 -21.61 -1.78
N LEU A 94 -37.98 -20.43 -2.31
CA LEU A 94 -36.93 -19.54 -1.80
C LEU A 94 -35.57 -20.25 -1.69
N GLN A 95 -35.31 -21.21 -2.58
CA GLN A 95 -34.01 -21.85 -2.69
C GLN A 95 -33.17 -21.16 -3.78
N PRO A 96 -31.91 -20.85 -3.50
CA PRO A 96 -31.03 -20.22 -4.47
C PRO A 96 -30.66 -21.21 -5.58
N ILE A 97 -30.90 -20.78 -6.83
CA ILE A 97 -30.63 -21.54 -8.04
C ILE A 97 -29.85 -20.69 -9.04
N CYS A 98 -29.13 -21.36 -9.92
CA CYS A 98 -28.37 -20.76 -10.99
C CYS A 98 -28.82 -21.29 -12.34
N LEU A 99 -29.12 -20.36 -13.23
CA LEU A 99 -29.41 -20.64 -14.63
C LEU A 99 -28.17 -20.27 -15.44
N LEU A 100 -27.51 -21.28 -16.02
CA LEU A 100 -26.37 -21.08 -16.90
C LEU A 100 -26.88 -20.72 -18.29
N MET A 101 -26.35 -19.64 -18.88
CA MET A 101 -26.90 -19.03 -20.09
C MET A 101 -25.89 -19.01 -21.25
N ASP A 102 -26.40 -19.31 -22.43
CA ASP A 102 -25.76 -19.02 -23.71
C ASP A 102 -26.45 -17.81 -24.35
N THR A 103 -25.79 -16.65 -24.33
CA THR A 103 -26.29 -15.38 -24.89
C THR A 103 -26.30 -15.37 -26.42
N THR A 104 -25.69 -16.37 -27.06
CA THR A 104 -25.70 -16.53 -28.52
C THR A 104 -26.81 -17.45 -29.00
N ALA A 105 -27.41 -18.23 -28.09
CA ALA A 105 -28.52 -19.12 -28.38
C ALA A 105 -29.87 -18.35 -28.42
N PRO A 106 -30.85 -18.83 -29.20
CA PRO A 106 -32.16 -18.20 -29.30
C PRO A 106 -32.89 -18.18 -27.95
N VAL A 107 -33.58 -17.07 -27.68
CA VAL A 107 -34.35 -16.86 -26.45
C VAL A 107 -35.71 -17.53 -26.54
N VAL A 108 -36.06 -18.35 -25.55
CA VAL A 108 -37.40 -18.91 -25.38
C VAL A 108 -38.06 -18.20 -24.20
N SER A 109 -38.93 -17.23 -24.50
CA SER A 109 -39.50 -16.33 -23.48
C SER A 109 -40.29 -17.03 -22.38
N SER A 110 -40.88 -18.21 -22.66
CA SER A 110 -41.63 -19.00 -21.67
C SER A 110 -40.75 -19.70 -20.64
N GLU A 111 -39.44 -19.83 -20.89
CA GLU A 111 -38.51 -20.53 -20.00
C GLU A 111 -37.68 -19.56 -19.14
N LEU A 112 -37.69 -18.27 -19.47
CA LEU A 112 -36.97 -17.26 -18.70
C LEU A 112 -37.64 -17.02 -17.34
N PRO A 113 -36.84 -16.80 -16.28
CA PRO A 113 -37.38 -16.43 -14.99
C PRO A 113 -37.98 -15.02 -15.03
N ILE A 114 -38.84 -14.74 -14.07
CA ILE A 114 -39.36 -13.40 -13.81
C ILE A 114 -38.16 -12.49 -13.47
N PRO A 115 -37.99 -11.32 -14.12
CA PRO A 115 -36.84 -10.45 -13.87
C PRO A 115 -36.63 -10.10 -12.40
N GLU A 116 -37.72 -9.89 -11.66
CA GLU A 116 -37.72 -9.53 -10.23
C GLU A 116 -37.23 -10.66 -9.31
N SER A 117 -37.18 -11.91 -9.76
CA SER A 117 -36.61 -13.00 -8.95
C SER A 117 -35.09 -13.09 -9.06
N VAL A 118 -34.48 -12.44 -10.06
CA VAL A 118 -33.03 -12.44 -10.28
C VAL A 118 -32.35 -11.52 -9.29
N MET A 119 -31.54 -12.10 -8.40
CA MET A 119 -30.72 -11.34 -7.46
C MET A 119 -29.54 -10.70 -8.19
N TYR A 120 -28.81 -11.52 -8.94
CA TYR A 120 -27.64 -11.12 -9.70
C TYR A 120 -27.58 -11.85 -11.03
N SER A 121 -27.14 -11.16 -12.08
CA SER A 121 -26.62 -11.79 -13.27
C SER A 121 -25.12 -11.63 -13.36
N ALA A 122 -24.43 -12.56 -13.99
CA ALA A 122 -23.00 -12.45 -14.27
C ALA A 122 -22.73 -12.68 -15.76
N VAL A 123 -21.90 -11.83 -16.35
CA VAL A 123 -21.53 -11.90 -17.78
C VAL A 123 -20.03 -12.05 -17.89
N SER A 124 -19.60 -13.02 -18.71
CA SER A 124 -18.18 -13.26 -18.94
C SER A 124 -17.57 -12.26 -19.91
N PHE A 125 -16.31 -11.90 -19.68
CA PHE A 125 -15.50 -11.08 -20.57
C PHE A 125 -14.04 -11.56 -20.54
N CYS A 126 -13.25 -11.07 -21.50
CA CYS A 126 -11.84 -11.42 -21.58
C CYS A 126 -10.95 -10.37 -20.92
N MET A 127 -10.19 -10.83 -19.94
CA MET A 127 -9.23 -10.00 -19.24
C MET A 127 -7.82 -10.21 -19.82
N GLN A 128 -7.03 -9.14 -19.84
CA GLN A 128 -5.64 -9.23 -20.25
C GLN A 128 -4.78 -9.96 -19.20
N PRO A 129 -3.81 -10.81 -19.60
CA PRO A 129 -3.00 -11.62 -18.66
C PRO A 129 -2.15 -10.82 -17.67
N SER A 130 -1.86 -9.55 -17.98
CA SER A 130 -1.10 -8.61 -17.13
C SER A 130 -1.84 -8.16 -15.86
N SER A 131 -3.12 -8.51 -15.72
CA SER A 131 -3.97 -8.10 -14.60
C SER A 131 -3.82 -9.00 -13.36
N LEU A 132 -2.60 -9.09 -12.81
CA LEU A 132 -2.31 -9.93 -11.62
C LEU A 132 -3.16 -9.61 -10.39
N GLN A 133 -3.63 -8.35 -10.24
CA GLN A 133 -4.44 -7.92 -9.09
C GLN A 133 -5.76 -8.69 -8.99
N CYS A 134 -6.35 -9.07 -10.13
CA CYS A 134 -7.63 -9.77 -10.19
C CYS A 134 -7.50 -11.29 -10.22
N ALA A 135 -6.29 -11.86 -10.13
CA ALA A 135 -6.04 -13.28 -10.41
C ALA A 135 -6.80 -14.24 -9.49
N HIS A 136 -7.17 -13.79 -8.28
CA HIS A 136 -7.87 -14.61 -7.28
C HIS A 136 -9.40 -14.41 -7.27
N VAL A 137 -9.94 -13.49 -8.09
CA VAL A 137 -11.35 -13.10 -8.05
C VAL A 137 -12.05 -13.55 -9.33
N MET A 138 -13.06 -14.42 -9.19
CA MET A 138 -13.82 -14.95 -10.33
C MET A 138 -14.73 -13.90 -10.99
N TRP A 139 -15.22 -12.93 -10.21
CA TRP A 139 -15.98 -11.77 -10.69
C TRP A 139 -15.20 -10.49 -10.39
N SER A 140 -14.45 -10.00 -11.36
CA SER A 140 -13.55 -8.86 -11.17
C SER A 140 -14.27 -7.52 -11.05
N PHE A 141 -15.51 -7.40 -11.53
CA PHE A 141 -16.24 -6.13 -11.53
C PHE A 141 -17.72 -6.27 -11.15
N GLU A 142 -18.29 -5.19 -10.64
CA GLU A 142 -19.73 -5.00 -10.46
C GLU A 142 -20.20 -3.84 -11.35
N LYS A 143 -21.25 -4.07 -12.14
CA LYS A 143 -21.76 -3.09 -13.09
C LYS A 143 -22.94 -2.32 -12.49
N TYR A 144 -22.82 -1.00 -12.50
CA TYR A 144 -23.88 -0.05 -12.23
C TYR A 144 -24.28 0.65 -13.52
N SER A 145 -25.40 0.20 -14.11
CA SER A 145 -25.92 0.78 -15.35
C SER A 145 -26.33 2.24 -15.18
N ASN A 146 -26.06 3.05 -16.20
CA ASN A 146 -26.45 4.45 -16.28
C ASN A 146 -25.96 5.32 -15.11
N ARG A 147 -24.74 5.10 -14.62
CA ARG A 147 -24.16 5.84 -13.48
C ARG A 147 -22.85 6.50 -13.88
N ALA A 148 -22.72 7.78 -13.55
CA ALA A 148 -21.49 8.54 -13.77
C ALA A 148 -21.21 9.51 -12.60
N PRO A 149 -19.92 9.78 -12.30
CA PRO A 149 -19.50 10.85 -11.41
C PRO A 149 -20.06 12.21 -11.85
N LEU A 150 -20.38 13.05 -10.86
CA LEU A 150 -20.86 14.43 -11.07
C LEU A 150 -19.74 15.41 -11.47
N SER A 151 -18.51 15.16 -11.01
CA SER A 151 -17.34 15.98 -11.38
C SER A 151 -16.42 15.23 -12.33
N ALA A 152 -15.87 15.97 -13.30
CA ALA A 152 -14.81 15.48 -14.18
C ALA A 152 -13.50 15.19 -13.41
N ASP A 153 -13.31 15.78 -12.23
CA ASP A 153 -12.14 15.53 -11.37
C ASP A 153 -11.99 14.06 -10.93
N TYR A 154 -13.05 13.28 -11.09
CA TYR A 154 -13.08 11.85 -10.75
C TYR A 154 -13.02 10.94 -11.98
N MET A 155 -12.79 11.49 -13.17
CA MET A 155 -12.80 10.73 -14.42
C MET A 155 -11.54 11.02 -15.23
N ASP A 156 -10.61 10.08 -15.23
CA ASP A 156 -9.42 10.13 -16.08
C ASP A 156 -9.68 9.36 -17.37
N ILE A 157 -9.52 10.02 -18.50
CA ILE A 157 -9.70 9.38 -19.82
C ILE A 157 -8.58 8.35 -20.08
N VAL A 158 -8.94 7.21 -20.67
CA VAL A 158 -7.99 6.24 -21.21
C VAL A 158 -8.04 6.30 -22.73
N GLU A 159 -6.94 6.74 -23.33
CA GLU A 159 -6.82 6.88 -24.78
C GLU A 159 -6.73 5.51 -25.48
N ASN A 160 -7.21 5.46 -26.74
CA ASN A 160 -7.13 4.29 -27.62
C ASN A 160 -7.84 3.02 -27.11
N VAL A 161 -8.88 3.19 -26.29
CA VAL A 161 -9.70 2.09 -25.77
C VAL A 161 -11.13 2.27 -26.25
N HIS A 162 -11.63 1.30 -27.02
CA HIS A 162 -12.94 1.37 -27.66
C HIS A 162 -13.88 0.24 -27.24
N ARG A 163 -13.38 -0.73 -26.47
CA ARG A 163 -14.17 -1.86 -26.00
C ARG A 163 -14.21 -1.93 -24.48
N VAL A 164 -15.29 -2.52 -23.97
CA VAL A 164 -15.51 -2.67 -22.51
C VAL A 164 -14.44 -3.56 -21.88
N ASP A 165 -14.13 -4.71 -22.50
CA ASP A 165 -13.13 -5.67 -22.04
C ASP A 165 -11.72 -5.07 -21.92
N GLU A 166 -11.34 -4.22 -22.87
CA GLU A 166 -10.10 -3.44 -22.82
C GLU A 166 -10.13 -2.40 -21.68
N CYS A 167 -11.23 -1.67 -21.52
CA CYS A 167 -11.40 -0.68 -20.46
C CYS A 167 -11.30 -1.30 -19.05
N LEU A 168 -11.98 -2.44 -18.84
CA LEU A 168 -11.90 -3.21 -17.59
C LEU A 168 -10.47 -3.70 -17.33
N SER A 169 -9.79 -4.21 -18.36
CA SER A 169 -8.41 -4.68 -18.24
C SER A 169 -7.44 -3.55 -17.86
N HIS A 170 -7.62 -2.34 -18.43
CA HIS A 170 -6.81 -1.18 -18.05
C HIS A 170 -7.02 -0.74 -16.61
N CYS A 171 -8.26 -0.78 -16.12
CA CYS A 171 -8.54 -0.51 -14.71
C CYS A 171 -7.89 -1.55 -13.80
N ALA A 172 -8.02 -2.84 -14.12
CA ALA A 172 -7.44 -3.96 -13.37
C ALA A 172 -5.91 -3.92 -13.23
N GLN A 173 -5.20 -3.23 -14.14
CA GLN A 173 -3.75 -3.07 -14.10
C GLN A 173 -3.30 -1.88 -13.22
N ARG A 174 -4.18 -0.92 -12.96
CA ARG A 174 -3.86 0.31 -12.21
C ARG A 174 -4.30 0.18 -10.77
N TYR A 175 -3.35 0.21 -9.83
CA TYR A 175 -3.65 0.15 -8.39
C TYR A 175 -4.58 1.29 -7.90
N THR A 176 -4.48 2.46 -8.55
CA THR A 176 -5.31 3.63 -8.25
C THR A 176 -6.73 3.54 -8.83
N CYS A 177 -6.98 2.65 -9.79
CA CYS A 177 -8.30 2.51 -10.39
C CYS A 177 -9.22 1.72 -9.47
N LYS A 178 -10.31 2.36 -9.03
CA LYS A 178 -11.36 1.70 -8.25
C LYS A 178 -12.60 1.40 -9.09
N ALA A 179 -12.85 2.16 -10.16
CA ALA A 179 -13.89 1.85 -11.14
C ALA A 179 -13.47 2.22 -12.56
N ALA A 180 -13.95 1.47 -13.54
CA ALA A 180 -13.91 1.83 -14.95
C ALA A 180 -15.27 2.41 -15.37
N LEU A 181 -15.30 3.38 -16.27
CA LEU A 181 -16.53 3.89 -16.87
C LEU A 181 -16.45 3.79 -18.37
N PHE A 182 -17.50 3.27 -18.98
CA PHE A 182 -17.56 3.11 -20.42
C PHE A 182 -18.75 3.87 -20.99
N ASN A 183 -18.48 4.84 -21.85
CA ASN A 183 -19.51 5.55 -22.58
C ASN A 183 -19.92 4.76 -23.81
N ARG A 184 -21.12 4.20 -23.80
CA ARG A 184 -21.67 3.36 -24.88
C ARG A 184 -21.88 4.13 -26.18
N ARG A 185 -22.11 5.44 -26.10
CA ARG A 185 -22.38 6.29 -27.28
C ARG A 185 -21.11 6.73 -27.98
N THR A 186 -20.10 7.17 -27.22
CA THR A 186 -18.83 7.66 -27.77
C THR A 186 -17.75 6.60 -27.83
N GLN A 187 -17.99 5.42 -27.24
CA GLN A 187 -17.00 4.35 -27.08
C GLN A 187 -15.72 4.84 -26.38
N THR A 188 -15.89 5.72 -25.37
CA THR A 188 -14.78 6.25 -24.59
C THR A 188 -14.69 5.56 -23.24
N CYS A 189 -13.46 5.25 -22.83
CA CYS A 189 -13.14 4.67 -21.53
C CYS A 189 -12.62 5.74 -20.57
N TYR A 190 -13.10 5.68 -19.33
CA TYR A 190 -12.57 6.45 -18.21
C TYR A 190 -12.23 5.52 -17.06
N VAL A 191 -11.31 5.94 -16.20
CA VAL A 191 -11.05 5.32 -14.91
C VAL A 191 -11.34 6.32 -13.80
N SER A 192 -11.77 5.80 -12.65
CA SER A 192 -12.18 6.59 -11.51
C SER A 192 -11.57 6.05 -10.21
N PRO A 193 -11.15 6.93 -9.29
CA PRO A 193 -10.74 6.55 -7.95
C PRO A 193 -11.95 6.33 -7.01
N ILE A 194 -13.15 6.77 -7.39
CA ILE A 194 -14.38 6.63 -6.59
C ILE A 194 -15.32 5.57 -7.16
N THR A 195 -16.13 4.98 -6.30
CA THR A 195 -17.11 3.92 -6.59
C THR A 195 -18.40 4.15 -5.80
N VAL A 196 -19.44 3.36 -6.05
CA VAL A 196 -20.71 3.49 -5.32
C VAL A 196 -20.51 3.07 -3.87
N GLN A 197 -19.71 2.03 -3.60
CA GLN A 197 -19.47 1.52 -2.26
C GLN A 197 -18.48 2.36 -1.45
N ASN A 198 -17.54 3.07 -2.10
CA ASN A 198 -16.46 3.77 -1.43
C ASN A 198 -16.77 5.25 -1.13
N VAL A 199 -18.02 5.69 -1.35
CA VAL A 199 -18.50 7.02 -0.97
C VAL A 199 -19.64 6.91 0.04
N TYR A 200 -19.70 7.83 1.00
CA TYR A 200 -20.77 7.81 2.00
C TYR A 200 -22.14 8.24 1.45
N ASN A 201 -22.15 9.22 0.55
CA ASN A 201 -23.36 9.75 -0.06
C ASN A 201 -23.28 9.64 -1.58
N VAL A 202 -23.82 8.55 -2.12
CA VAL A 202 -23.83 8.26 -3.56
C VAL A 202 -24.42 9.44 -4.36
N ARG A 203 -25.47 10.10 -3.87
CA ARG A 203 -26.11 11.24 -4.56
C ARG A 203 -25.24 12.49 -4.64
N LYS A 204 -24.24 12.64 -3.76
CA LYS A 204 -23.30 13.76 -3.78
C LYS A 204 -22.22 13.57 -4.85
N TYR A 205 -21.89 12.33 -5.19
CA TYR A 205 -20.78 12.01 -6.10
C TYR A 205 -21.25 11.50 -7.46
N PHE A 206 -22.45 10.91 -7.56
CA PHE A 206 -22.93 10.24 -8.76
C PHE A 206 -24.31 10.73 -9.18
N ALA A 207 -24.53 10.77 -10.49
CA ALA A 207 -25.83 11.01 -11.12
C ALA A 207 -26.18 9.90 -12.11
N VAL A 208 -27.45 9.86 -12.50
CA VAL A 208 -27.90 8.99 -13.58
C VAL A 208 -27.43 9.57 -14.91
N ASN A 209 -26.73 8.79 -15.73
CA ASN A 209 -26.32 9.15 -17.08
C ASN A 209 -26.61 7.98 -18.03
N PRO A 210 -27.57 8.09 -18.95
CA PRO A 210 -27.98 6.98 -19.82
C PRO A 210 -26.92 6.53 -20.84
N ASN A 211 -25.79 7.23 -20.96
CA ASN A 211 -24.74 6.86 -21.91
C ASN A 211 -23.56 6.15 -21.24
N ILE A 212 -23.41 6.24 -19.93
CA ILE A 212 -22.23 5.78 -19.20
C ILE A 212 -22.62 4.67 -18.23
N ASP A 213 -21.94 3.54 -18.33
CA ASP A 213 -22.01 2.46 -17.36
C ASP A 213 -20.74 2.50 -16.49
N LEU A 214 -20.91 2.34 -15.17
CA LEU A 214 -19.82 2.27 -14.20
C LEU A 214 -19.57 0.81 -13.83
N TYR A 215 -18.30 0.41 -13.79
CA TYR A 215 -17.84 -0.92 -13.43
C TYR A 215 -16.89 -0.80 -12.23
N GLU A 216 -17.40 -1.11 -11.05
CA GLU A 216 -16.66 -1.08 -9.79
C GLU A 216 -15.73 -2.29 -9.70
N SER A 217 -14.45 -2.07 -9.39
CA SER A 217 -13.42 -3.10 -9.34
C SER A 217 -13.42 -3.82 -7.99
N ASN A 218 -13.49 -5.16 -8.04
CA ASN A 218 -13.31 -6.04 -6.89
C ASN A 218 -11.90 -6.63 -6.82
N CYS A 219 -10.99 -6.18 -7.70
CA CYS A 219 -9.63 -6.67 -7.79
C CYS A 219 -8.68 -6.11 -6.73
N ALA A 220 -9.11 -5.11 -5.97
CA ALA A 220 -8.29 -4.57 -4.92
C ALA A 220 -8.09 -5.63 -3.83
N SER A 221 -6.84 -6.04 -3.61
CA SER A 221 -6.44 -6.68 -2.35
C SER A 221 -6.55 -5.62 -1.27
N TYR A 222 -7.70 -5.55 -0.61
CA TYR A 222 -7.81 -4.80 0.63
C TYR A 222 -6.88 -5.48 1.63
N GLU A 223 -5.90 -4.74 2.17
CA GLU A 223 -5.07 -5.22 3.28
C GLU A 223 -6.00 -5.74 4.39
N GLU A 224 -6.11 -7.07 4.49
CA GLU A 224 -6.95 -7.87 5.40
C GLU A 224 -7.97 -7.04 6.18
N ILE A 225 -9.23 -6.95 5.71
CA ILE A 225 -10.34 -6.37 6.49
C ILE A 225 -10.32 -7.04 7.86
N ASP A 226 -9.79 -6.33 8.86
CA ASP A 226 -9.54 -6.88 10.18
C ASP A 226 -10.71 -6.47 11.08
N SER A 227 -11.26 -7.44 11.79
CA SER A 227 -12.19 -7.26 12.92
C SER A 227 -11.78 -6.20 13.94
N THR A 228 -10.48 -5.88 14.05
CA THR A 228 -9.99 -4.81 14.95
C THR A 228 -10.16 -3.40 14.39
N ARG A 229 -10.37 -3.27 13.06
CA ARG A 229 -10.39 -2.01 12.31
C ARG A 229 -11.76 -1.68 11.70
N CYS A 230 -12.66 -2.65 11.68
CA CYS A 230 -13.93 -2.62 10.99
C CYS A 230 -15.06 -3.07 11.91
N HIS A 231 -16.26 -2.50 11.78
CA HIS A 231 -17.42 -2.87 12.60
C HIS A 231 -18.71 -2.82 11.77
N PHE A 232 -19.67 -3.68 12.10
CA PHE A 232 -20.98 -3.69 11.47
C PHE A 232 -22.01 -2.89 12.26
N LEU A 233 -22.62 -1.90 11.61
CA LEU A 233 -23.80 -1.22 12.15
C LEU A 233 -24.98 -2.19 12.10
N ARG A 234 -25.30 -2.77 13.26
CA ARG A 234 -26.38 -3.76 13.39
C ARG A 234 -27.74 -3.09 13.50
N VAL A 235 -28.71 -3.69 12.82
CA VAL A 235 -30.13 -3.40 12.94
C VAL A 235 -30.84 -4.72 13.25
N HIS A 236 -31.63 -4.72 14.32
CA HIS A 236 -32.43 -5.87 14.71
C HIS A 236 -33.83 -5.76 14.13
N SER A 237 -34.49 -6.91 13.97
CA SER A 237 -35.85 -7.05 13.47
C SER A 237 -36.04 -6.60 12.01
N ALA A 238 -34.97 -6.66 11.22
CA ALA A 238 -34.93 -6.25 9.82
C ALA A 238 -33.72 -6.87 9.12
N GLY A 239 -33.77 -7.00 7.79
CA GLY A 239 -32.64 -7.45 6.99
C GLY A 239 -33.05 -7.81 5.56
N PHE A 240 -32.08 -8.22 4.75
CA PHE A 240 -32.30 -8.66 3.38
C PHE A 240 -32.09 -10.18 3.28
N THR A 241 -33.08 -10.89 2.74
CA THR A 241 -33.05 -12.33 2.43
C THR A 241 -33.39 -12.59 0.96
N ASP A 242 -33.77 -11.54 0.23
CA ASP A 242 -34.10 -11.50 -1.19
C ASP A 242 -32.90 -11.20 -2.08
N ILE A 243 -31.79 -10.69 -1.51
CA ILE A 243 -30.55 -10.37 -2.25
C ILE A 243 -29.32 -10.66 -1.39
N PHE A 244 -28.46 -11.56 -1.86
CA PHE A 244 -27.25 -12.01 -1.16
C PHE A 244 -26.31 -12.73 -2.11
N ASP A 245 -25.04 -12.84 -1.75
CA ASP A 245 -24.03 -13.57 -2.55
C ASP A 245 -23.91 -15.03 -2.14
N VAL A 246 -24.05 -15.31 -0.84
CA VAL A 246 -24.02 -16.65 -0.28
C VAL A 246 -24.97 -16.80 0.90
N ARG A 247 -25.67 -17.94 0.94
CA ARG A 247 -26.47 -18.38 2.09
C ARG A 247 -25.77 -19.52 2.81
N LEU A 248 -25.32 -19.26 4.03
CA LEU A 248 -24.76 -20.24 4.95
C LEU A 248 -25.88 -20.77 5.86
N GLN A 249 -25.88 -22.07 6.13
CA GLN A 249 -26.83 -22.71 7.06
C GLN A 249 -26.11 -23.10 8.36
N GLN A 250 -26.89 -23.37 9.40
CA GLN A 250 -26.39 -23.88 10.69
C GLN A 250 -25.43 -22.92 11.41
N ILE A 251 -25.65 -21.61 11.27
CA ILE A 251 -24.88 -20.59 11.99
C ILE A 251 -25.47 -20.39 13.39
N SER A 252 -24.63 -20.41 14.43
CA SER A 252 -25.09 -20.42 15.82
C SER A 252 -25.81 -19.14 16.24
N ASP A 253 -25.28 -17.99 15.80
CA ASP A 253 -25.70 -16.67 16.26
C ASP A 253 -25.25 -15.57 15.29
N VAL A 254 -25.70 -14.34 15.57
CA VAL A 254 -25.38 -13.14 14.82
C VAL A 254 -23.86 -12.87 14.78
N ASP A 255 -23.14 -13.12 15.87
CA ASP A 255 -21.70 -12.87 15.96
C ASP A 255 -20.90 -13.86 15.10
N ALA A 256 -21.39 -15.09 14.95
CA ALA A 256 -20.85 -16.09 14.04
C ALA A 256 -21.09 -15.70 12.58
N CYS A 257 -22.26 -15.15 12.26
CA CYS A 257 -22.56 -14.62 10.92
C CYS A 257 -21.65 -13.43 10.57
N GLU A 258 -21.42 -12.52 11.52
CA GLU A 258 -20.49 -11.40 11.35
C GLU A 258 -19.05 -11.87 11.12
N ARG A 259 -18.57 -12.83 11.93
CA ARG A 259 -17.23 -13.42 11.73
C ARG A 259 -17.11 -14.11 10.38
N ALA A 260 -18.17 -14.79 9.92
CA ALA A 260 -18.20 -15.41 8.61
C ALA A 260 -18.02 -14.37 7.50
N CYS A 261 -18.71 -13.23 7.59
CA CYS A 261 -18.58 -12.09 6.69
C CYS A 261 -17.13 -11.57 6.62
N LEU A 262 -16.50 -11.32 7.77
CA LEU A 262 -15.11 -10.84 7.84
C LEU A 262 -14.09 -11.86 7.32
N SER A 263 -14.36 -13.15 7.46
CA SER A 263 -13.48 -14.22 6.97
C SER A 263 -13.73 -14.64 5.51
N TRP A 264 -14.69 -13.99 4.84
CA TRP A 264 -15.09 -14.36 3.48
C TRP A 264 -14.00 -14.02 2.48
N THR A 265 -13.63 -14.99 1.63
CA THR A 265 -12.49 -14.88 0.71
C THR A 265 -12.90 -14.72 -0.76
N HIS A 266 -14.17 -14.91 -1.10
CA HIS A 266 -14.67 -14.86 -2.48
C HIS A 266 -15.10 -13.45 -2.94
N GLY A 267 -14.77 -12.43 -2.13
CA GLY A 267 -15.10 -11.03 -2.34
C GLY A 267 -14.91 -10.22 -1.06
N VAL A 268 -15.33 -8.97 -1.07
CA VAL A 268 -15.36 -8.11 0.12
C VAL A 268 -16.76 -8.15 0.70
N CYS A 269 -16.94 -8.79 1.85
CA CYS A 269 -18.24 -8.81 2.51
C CYS A 269 -18.51 -7.45 3.15
N ARG A 270 -19.57 -6.77 2.72
CA ARG A 270 -19.96 -5.44 3.21
C ARG A 270 -21.23 -5.47 4.04
N SER A 271 -22.04 -6.51 3.95
CA SER A 271 -23.21 -6.67 4.81
C SER A 271 -23.53 -8.13 5.06
N PHE A 272 -24.29 -8.37 6.13
CA PHE A 272 -24.86 -9.68 6.43
C PHE A 272 -26.30 -9.55 6.94
N THR A 273 -27.07 -10.63 6.82
CA THR A 273 -28.35 -10.82 7.50
C THR A 273 -28.35 -12.19 8.15
N PHE A 274 -28.65 -12.26 9.44
CA PHE A 274 -28.85 -13.51 10.17
C PHE A 274 -30.34 -13.73 10.41
N ASP A 275 -30.84 -14.89 10.03
CA ASP A 275 -32.21 -15.33 10.30
C ASP A 275 -32.23 -16.37 11.41
N ARG A 276 -32.94 -16.03 12.50
CA ARG A 276 -33.09 -16.88 13.69
C ARG A 276 -34.06 -18.05 13.50
N THR A 277 -34.89 -18.03 12.46
CA THR A 277 -35.89 -19.09 12.26
C THR A 277 -35.26 -20.39 11.77
N ASP A 278 -34.31 -20.29 10.86
CA ASP A 278 -33.65 -21.43 10.21
C ASP A 278 -32.13 -21.48 10.48
N ASN A 279 -31.62 -20.53 11.29
CA ASN A 279 -30.19 -20.35 11.55
C ASN A 279 -29.37 -20.15 10.27
N SER A 280 -29.96 -19.45 9.29
CA SER A 280 -29.28 -19.06 8.06
C SER A 280 -28.61 -17.70 8.17
N CYS A 281 -27.46 -17.57 7.52
CA CYS A 281 -26.69 -16.34 7.41
C CYS A 281 -26.50 -16.01 5.93
N TYR A 282 -26.98 -14.83 5.53
CA TYR A 282 -26.91 -14.28 4.19
C TYR A 282 -25.76 -13.27 4.16
N LEU A 283 -24.72 -13.52 3.37
CA LEU A 283 -23.59 -12.61 3.22
C LEU A 283 -23.67 -11.87 1.89
N SER A 284 -23.25 -10.61 1.87
CA SER A 284 -23.34 -9.78 0.68
C SER A 284 -22.16 -8.81 0.55
N HIS A 285 -21.69 -8.64 -0.68
CA HIS A 285 -20.67 -7.67 -1.07
C HIS A 285 -21.22 -6.25 -1.14
N THR A 286 -22.54 -6.07 -1.18
CA THR A 286 -23.20 -4.77 -1.26
C THR A 286 -23.90 -4.43 0.05
N THR A 287 -24.12 -3.14 0.28
CA THR A 287 -24.87 -2.63 1.45
C THR A 287 -26.28 -2.24 1.02
N GLY A 288 -27.23 -2.19 1.95
CA GLY A 288 -28.58 -1.70 1.65
C GLY A 288 -28.55 -0.30 1.00
N ARG A 289 -27.63 0.56 1.45
CA ARG A 289 -27.42 1.90 0.88
C ARG A 289 -27.00 1.88 -0.59
N ALA A 290 -26.08 1.00 -0.97
CA ALA A 290 -25.61 0.89 -2.35
C ALA A 290 -26.70 0.37 -3.29
N LEU A 291 -27.55 -0.53 -2.78
CA LEU A 291 -28.78 -0.99 -3.45
C LEU A 291 -29.88 0.08 -3.49
N GLY A 292 -29.78 1.13 -2.68
CA GLY A 292 -30.85 2.11 -2.51
C GLY A 292 -32.07 1.57 -1.75
N LYS A 293 -31.93 0.45 -1.04
CA LYS A 293 -32.95 -0.17 -0.20
C LYS A 293 -32.71 0.17 1.27
N ASN A 294 -33.78 0.36 2.04
CA ASN A 294 -33.67 0.48 3.50
C ASN A 294 -33.95 -0.90 4.11
N PRO A 295 -33.07 -1.45 4.98
CA PRO A 295 -33.36 -2.74 5.63
C PRO A 295 -34.69 -2.73 6.40
N LEU A 296 -35.11 -1.56 6.90
CA LEU A 296 -36.39 -1.39 7.58
C LEU A 296 -37.61 -1.51 6.65
N ASP A 297 -37.44 -1.56 5.34
CA ASP A 297 -38.53 -1.85 4.41
C ASP A 297 -38.96 -3.33 4.51
N MET A 298 -38.05 -4.21 4.98
CA MET A 298 -38.30 -5.63 5.22
C MET A 298 -38.17 -5.98 6.70
N THR A 299 -39.16 -5.56 7.50
CA THR A 299 -39.19 -5.83 8.93
C THR A 299 -39.57 -7.27 9.23
N ASN A 300 -38.74 -7.98 9.99
CA ASN A 300 -39.04 -9.30 10.53
C ASN A 300 -38.28 -9.49 11.84
N VAL A 301 -38.98 -9.79 12.92
CA VAL A 301 -38.45 -9.90 14.29
C VAL A 301 -37.29 -10.91 14.39
N ASN A 302 -37.28 -11.93 13.53
CA ASN A 302 -36.27 -12.97 13.52
C ASN A 302 -35.00 -12.60 12.76
N LEU A 303 -35.00 -11.50 12.00
CA LEU A 303 -33.85 -11.04 11.24
C LEU A 303 -32.98 -10.07 12.04
N SER A 304 -31.67 -10.19 11.86
CA SER A 304 -30.69 -9.22 12.33
C SER A 304 -29.69 -8.97 11.22
N THR A 305 -29.62 -7.73 10.74
CA THR A 305 -28.70 -7.33 9.67
C THR A 305 -27.57 -6.47 10.21
N GLY A 306 -26.43 -6.46 9.52
CA GLY A 306 -25.30 -5.59 9.80
C GLY A 306 -24.70 -5.06 8.51
N ASP A 307 -24.48 -3.75 8.44
CA ASP A 307 -23.74 -3.08 7.36
C ASP A 307 -22.34 -2.67 7.85
N LEU A 308 -21.30 -3.00 7.09
CA LEU A 308 -19.90 -2.66 7.39
C LEU A 308 -19.72 -1.13 7.35
N ASP A 309 -19.37 -0.56 8.51
CA ASP A 309 -18.94 0.84 8.60
C ASP A 309 -17.54 0.99 7.98
N ASP A 310 -17.17 2.24 7.71
CA ASP A 310 -15.86 2.55 7.15
C ASP A 310 -14.72 2.16 8.09
N CYS A 311 -13.77 1.41 7.55
CA CYS A 311 -12.63 0.91 8.29
C CYS A 311 -11.49 1.92 8.26
N PHE A 312 -11.20 2.51 9.43
CA PHE A 312 -10.08 3.44 9.58
C PHE A 312 -8.85 2.74 10.16
N LYS A 313 -7.68 3.10 9.64
CA LYS A 313 -6.36 2.77 10.18
C LYS A 313 -5.67 4.06 10.57
N PHE A 314 -5.36 4.20 11.84
CA PHE A 314 -4.60 5.34 12.35
C PHE A 314 -3.18 4.94 12.73
N LYS A 315 -2.24 5.86 12.52
CA LYS A 315 -0.87 5.76 13.01
C LYS A 315 -0.52 7.08 13.69
N LEU A 316 0.05 6.97 14.88
CA LEU A 316 0.55 8.11 15.65
C LEU A 316 2.07 8.17 15.51
N LYS A 317 2.59 9.37 15.31
CA LYS A 317 4.01 9.69 15.36
C LYS A 317 4.22 10.90 16.27
N CYS A 318 4.72 10.68 17.47
CA CYS A 318 5.06 11.71 18.44
C CYS A 318 6.43 12.32 18.11
N LYS A 319 6.51 13.65 18.06
CA LYS A 319 7.75 14.43 17.91
C LYS A 319 8.04 15.17 19.23
N SER A 320 9.12 15.95 19.26
CA SER A 320 9.51 16.74 20.44
C SER A 320 8.47 17.79 20.86
N ASN A 321 7.87 18.49 19.89
CA ASN A 321 6.98 19.63 20.13
C ASN A 321 5.57 19.48 19.53
N SER A 322 5.34 18.43 18.75
CA SER A 322 4.09 18.16 18.04
C SER A 322 3.85 16.65 17.93
N LEU A 323 2.62 16.27 17.60
CA LEU A 323 2.29 14.93 17.13
C LEU A 323 1.83 14.98 15.68
N GLN A 324 2.07 13.90 14.97
CA GLN A 324 1.62 13.66 13.61
C GLN A 324 0.69 12.46 13.60
N LEU A 325 -0.54 12.67 13.15
CA LEU A 325 -1.56 11.65 13.02
C LEU A 325 -1.77 11.37 11.53
N TRP A 326 -1.50 10.12 11.15
CA TRP A 326 -1.82 9.60 9.83
C TRP A 326 -3.09 8.75 9.92
N GLY A 327 -3.98 8.91 8.95
CA GLY A 327 -5.21 8.13 8.83
C GLY A 327 -5.39 7.61 7.41
N SER A 328 -5.87 6.38 7.29
CA SER A 328 -6.27 5.76 6.02
C SER A 328 -7.64 5.09 6.18
N SER A 329 -8.47 5.19 5.15
CA SER A 329 -9.84 4.72 5.14
C SER A 329 -10.17 3.94 3.85
N MET A 330 -11.15 3.04 3.93
CA MET A 330 -11.69 2.33 2.77
C MET A 330 -12.64 3.21 1.93
N LYS A 331 -13.23 4.24 2.53
CA LYS A 331 -14.10 5.21 1.86
C LYS A 331 -13.40 6.55 1.71
N ILE A 332 -13.84 7.33 0.73
CA ILE A 332 -13.29 8.67 0.55
C ILE A 332 -13.76 9.56 1.71
N PHE A 333 -12.83 10.08 2.50
CA PHE A 333 -13.13 10.95 3.61
C PHE A 333 -13.16 12.42 3.16
N SER A 334 -14.23 13.12 3.53
CA SER A 334 -14.35 14.57 3.33
C SER A 334 -14.96 15.18 4.58
N GLY A 335 -14.14 15.83 5.41
CA GLY A 335 -14.56 16.27 6.74
C GLY A 335 -13.54 17.15 7.44
N THR A 336 -13.57 17.13 8.76
CA THR A 336 -12.70 17.91 9.65
C THR A 336 -12.08 17.00 10.71
N ILE A 337 -10.85 17.32 11.08
CA ILE A 337 -10.16 16.75 12.23
C ILE A 337 -10.05 17.84 13.27
N LYS A 338 -10.57 17.56 14.48
CA LYS A 338 -10.65 18.54 15.56
C LYS A 338 -9.94 18.01 16.80
N ALA A 339 -8.97 18.74 17.33
CA ALA A 339 -8.43 18.50 18.67
C ALA A 339 -9.36 19.14 19.70
N LYS A 340 -9.93 18.32 20.58
CA LYS A 340 -10.89 18.76 21.59
C LYS A 340 -10.38 18.50 23.00
N THR A 341 -10.62 19.48 23.86
CA THR A 341 -10.46 19.34 25.30
C THR A 341 -11.76 19.80 25.94
N ASN A 342 -12.45 18.88 26.62
CA ASN A 342 -13.83 19.08 27.09
C ASN A 342 -14.77 19.46 25.94
N ARG A 343 -15.34 20.68 25.95
CA ARG A 343 -16.26 21.18 24.91
C ARG A 343 -15.56 22.06 23.88
N ASP A 344 -14.35 22.51 24.16
CA ASP A 344 -13.64 23.48 23.35
C ASP A 344 -12.82 22.81 22.25
N THR A 345 -12.79 23.44 21.08
CA THR A 345 -11.98 23.00 19.93
C THR A 345 -10.80 23.93 19.79
N PHE A 346 -9.59 23.38 19.85
CA PHE A 346 -8.35 24.17 19.82
C PHE A 346 -7.73 24.19 18.42
N CYS A 347 -7.66 23.03 17.76
CA CYS A 347 -7.14 22.89 16.41
C CYS A 347 -8.17 22.22 15.51
N GLU A 348 -8.36 22.78 14.31
CA GLU A 348 -9.25 22.23 13.29
C GLU A 348 -8.57 22.23 11.93
N LYS A 349 -8.58 21.08 11.26
CA LYS A 349 -8.07 20.92 9.89
C LYS A 349 -9.13 20.27 9.02
N SER A 350 -9.42 20.87 7.87
CA SER A 350 -10.35 20.29 6.89
C SER A 350 -9.62 19.35 5.94
N ILE A 351 -10.21 18.20 5.64
CA ILE A 351 -9.77 17.24 4.63
C ILE A 351 -10.84 17.14 3.56
N LYS A 352 -10.43 17.21 2.31
CA LYS A 352 -11.33 17.09 1.16
C LYS A 352 -10.97 15.85 0.36
N ASN A 353 -11.93 14.95 0.22
CA ASN A 353 -11.91 13.84 -0.72
C ASN A 353 -10.61 13.01 -0.70
N ALA A 354 -10.21 12.51 0.47
CA ALA A 354 -8.97 11.78 0.63
C ALA A 354 -9.20 10.39 1.25
N TYR A 355 -8.54 9.36 0.71
CA TYR A 355 -8.46 8.04 1.33
C TYR A 355 -7.40 7.99 2.42
N GLU A 356 -6.32 8.75 2.24
CA GLU A 356 -5.23 8.88 3.19
C GLU A 356 -4.98 10.36 3.50
N PHE A 357 -4.73 10.66 4.76
CA PHE A 357 -4.47 12.02 5.20
C PHE A 357 -3.47 12.05 6.34
N GLU A 358 -2.85 13.21 6.50
CA GLU A 358 -1.90 13.47 7.56
C GLU A 358 -2.13 14.84 8.18
N THR A 359 -2.08 14.89 9.51
CA THR A 359 -2.22 16.12 10.27
C THR A 359 -1.19 16.19 11.37
N GLU A 360 -0.55 17.35 11.48
CA GLU A 360 0.36 17.68 12.56
C GLU A 360 -0.34 18.62 13.54
N MET A 361 -0.16 18.38 14.84
CA MET A 361 -0.76 19.14 15.92
C MET A 361 0.29 19.48 16.97
N ASN A 362 0.51 20.77 17.21
CA ASN A 362 1.46 21.25 18.20
C ASN A 362 0.93 21.01 19.63
N TYR A 363 1.80 20.55 20.53
CA TYR A 363 1.43 20.26 21.91
C TYR A 363 0.94 21.52 22.65
N GLY A 364 1.57 22.67 22.42
CA GLY A 364 1.26 23.92 23.10
C GLY A 364 0.02 24.67 22.59
N GLU A 365 -0.29 24.53 21.29
CA GLU A 365 -1.37 25.31 20.64
C GLU A 365 -2.69 24.53 20.60
N CYS A 366 -2.63 23.20 20.50
CA CYS A 366 -3.82 22.35 20.32
C CYS A 366 -4.47 21.90 21.63
N GLY A 367 -4.29 22.65 22.73
CA GLY A 367 -4.99 22.45 24.00
C GLY A 367 -4.74 21.08 24.65
N MET A 368 -3.59 20.46 24.41
CA MET A 368 -3.29 19.12 24.91
C MET A 368 -3.04 19.13 26.41
N GLN A 369 -3.54 18.11 27.11
CA GLN A 369 -3.30 17.95 28.54
C GLN A 369 -1.89 17.42 28.76
N LYS A 370 -1.06 18.18 29.47
CA LYS A 370 0.28 17.76 29.88
C LYS A 370 0.23 17.18 31.30
N SER A 371 0.52 15.90 31.44
CA SER A 371 0.88 15.28 32.72
C SER A 371 2.40 15.27 32.87
N SER A 372 2.91 15.47 34.08
CA SER A 372 4.37 15.45 34.34
C SER A 372 4.83 14.18 35.06
N TYR A 373 3.90 13.33 35.53
CA TYR A 373 4.21 12.14 36.33
C TYR A 373 3.65 10.87 35.66
N PRO A 374 4.41 9.76 35.58
CA PRO A 374 5.83 9.58 35.97
C PRO A 374 6.85 10.17 34.97
N TYR A 375 6.40 10.54 33.77
CA TYR A 375 7.18 11.24 32.75
C TYR A 375 6.25 12.22 32.00
N PRO A 376 6.79 13.27 31.34
CA PRO A 376 6.00 14.18 30.52
C PRO A 376 5.15 13.42 29.50
N THR A 377 3.83 13.50 29.66
CA THR A 377 2.86 12.84 28.78
C THR A 377 1.88 13.88 28.25
N PHE A 378 1.76 13.94 26.93
CA PHE A 378 0.79 14.80 26.25
C PHE A 378 -0.39 13.95 25.79
N THR A 379 -1.57 14.27 26.31
CA THR A 379 -2.82 13.57 26.00
C THR A 379 -3.79 14.53 25.31
N SER A 380 -4.41 14.06 24.23
CA SER A 380 -5.46 14.80 23.52
C SER A 380 -6.54 13.86 23.00
N VAL A 381 -7.75 14.39 22.83
CA VAL A 381 -8.86 13.69 22.17
C VAL A 381 -9.10 14.34 20.81
N ILE A 382 -8.79 13.60 19.75
CA ILE A 382 -8.96 14.02 18.37
C ILE A 382 -10.26 13.43 17.83
N VAL A 383 -11.13 14.27 17.28
CA VAL A 383 -12.40 13.86 16.68
C VAL A 383 -12.34 14.05 15.18
N LEU A 384 -12.57 12.95 14.45
CA LEU A 384 -12.75 12.92 13.01
C LEU A 384 -14.24 13.04 12.69
N LYS A 385 -14.61 14.03 11.88
CA LYS A 385 -16.00 14.33 11.58
C LYS A 385 -16.23 14.62 10.10
N GLU A 386 -17.10 13.86 9.46
CA GLU A 386 -17.43 14.04 8.04
C GLU A 386 -18.53 15.12 7.83
N GLY A 387 -19.42 15.30 8.81
CA GLY A 387 -20.57 16.20 8.72
C GLY A 387 -20.31 17.63 9.21
N SER A 388 -21.15 18.57 8.78
CA SER A 388 -21.11 19.99 9.20
C SER A 388 -21.89 20.30 10.48
N THR A 389 -22.50 19.29 11.12
CA THR A 389 -23.23 19.48 12.39
C THR A 389 -22.26 19.56 13.57
N ASP A 390 -22.72 19.97 14.75
CA ASP A 390 -21.92 19.89 15.98
C ASP A 390 -22.12 18.59 16.77
N LEU A 391 -23.21 17.87 16.49
CA LEU A 391 -23.55 16.60 17.14
C LEU A 391 -22.62 15.47 16.73
N ILE A 392 -22.09 14.71 17.69
CA ILE A 392 -21.29 13.52 17.42
C ILE A 392 -22.20 12.44 16.84
N THR A 393 -21.90 11.97 15.64
CA THR A 393 -22.67 10.92 14.97
C THR A 393 -22.03 9.55 15.16
N ILE A 394 -22.75 8.47 14.83
CA ILE A 394 -22.19 7.11 14.80
C ILE A 394 -21.02 6.94 13.82
N ARG A 395 -20.88 7.85 12.85
CA ARG A 395 -19.82 7.81 11.83
C ARG A 395 -18.54 8.47 12.31
N ASP A 396 -18.66 9.40 13.25
CA ASP A 396 -17.53 10.18 13.77
C ASP A 396 -16.59 9.25 14.55
N LYS A 397 -15.29 9.47 14.39
CA LYS A 397 -14.24 8.69 15.06
C LYS A 397 -13.59 9.54 16.14
N ILE A 398 -13.37 8.94 17.31
CA ILE A 398 -12.75 9.57 18.47
C ILE A 398 -11.42 8.86 18.70
N ILE A 399 -10.34 9.61 18.76
CA ILE A 399 -8.98 9.09 18.82
C ILE A 399 -8.32 9.72 20.05
N GLN A 400 -8.13 8.94 21.09
CA GLN A 400 -7.33 9.32 22.24
C GLN A 400 -5.87 9.07 21.92
N VAL A 401 -5.07 10.15 21.88
CA VAL A 401 -3.63 10.08 21.62
C VAL A 401 -2.86 10.35 22.91
N ASN A 402 -1.83 9.54 23.16
CA ASN A 402 -0.98 9.63 24.33
C ASN A 402 0.50 9.59 23.90
N CYS A 403 1.15 10.76 23.81
CA CYS A 403 2.58 10.86 23.55
C CYS A 403 3.37 10.90 24.85
N ARG A 404 4.18 9.87 25.10
CA ARG A 404 4.94 9.69 26.35
C ARG A 404 6.41 10.00 26.11
N MET A 405 6.91 11.05 26.75
CA MET A 405 8.28 11.52 26.58
C MET A 405 9.13 11.13 27.76
N HIS A 406 9.95 10.10 27.59
CA HIS A 406 10.89 9.64 28.59
C HIS A 406 12.15 10.50 28.52
N GLN A 407 12.54 11.08 29.64
CA GLN A 407 13.82 11.76 29.75
C GLN A 407 14.90 10.76 30.13
N ASN A 408 16.13 10.96 29.65
CA ASN A 408 17.32 10.20 30.05
C ASN A 408 17.70 10.37 31.54
N LEU A 409 16.87 11.05 32.32
CA LEU A 409 16.94 11.13 33.78
C LEU A 409 15.60 10.60 34.30
N GLU A 410 15.60 9.39 34.85
CA GLU A 410 14.49 8.98 35.70
C GLU A 410 14.52 9.86 36.95
N VAL A 411 13.47 10.69 37.08
CA VAL A 411 13.05 11.17 38.39
C VAL A 411 12.75 9.91 39.19
N LEU A 412 13.62 9.60 40.16
CA LEU A 412 13.32 8.64 41.22
C LEU A 412 11.87 8.90 41.66
N PRO A 413 10.99 7.88 41.75
CA PRO A 413 9.74 8.10 42.45
C PRO A 413 10.14 8.69 43.79
N ASP A 414 9.67 9.90 44.09
CA ASP A 414 9.78 10.46 45.43
C ASP A 414 9.40 9.32 46.36
N GLN A 415 10.39 8.81 47.09
CA GLN A 415 10.11 8.00 48.25
C GLN A 415 9.26 8.93 49.10
N VAL A 416 7.94 8.73 49.05
CA VAL A 416 7.06 9.28 50.06
C VAL A 416 7.56 8.64 51.34
N LEU A 417 8.46 9.33 52.04
CA LEU A 417 8.83 9.00 53.40
C LEU A 417 7.55 9.18 54.21
N SER A 418 6.77 8.10 54.34
CA SER A 418 5.63 8.08 55.23
C SER A 418 6.19 8.07 56.66
N PHE A 419 6.32 9.24 57.26
CA PHE A 419 6.59 9.32 58.69
C PHE A 419 5.28 9.08 59.43
N ARG A 420 5.27 8.04 60.28
CA ARG A 420 4.21 7.84 61.26
C ARG A 420 4.71 8.47 62.55
N LEU A 421 4.21 9.67 62.85
CA LEU A 421 4.47 10.33 64.14
C LEU A 421 3.54 9.69 65.17
N GLU A 422 4.08 8.85 66.05
CA GLU A 422 3.34 8.34 67.20
C GLU A 422 3.60 9.30 68.37
N ILE A 423 2.58 10.07 68.73
CA ILE A 423 2.63 11.02 69.84
C ILE A 423 2.24 10.25 71.10
N GLU A 424 3.24 9.79 71.86
CA GLU A 424 3.05 9.38 73.25
C GLU A 424 3.22 10.63 74.13
N ASP A 425 2.08 11.16 74.61
CA ASP A 425 1.88 12.25 75.57
C ASP A 425 2.00 13.71 75.08
N GLU A 426 0.94 14.48 75.36
CA GLU A 426 0.70 15.87 74.91
C GLU A 426 1.65 16.94 75.49
N ASN A 427 2.59 16.62 76.39
CA ASN A 427 3.26 17.65 77.19
C ASN A 427 4.79 17.60 77.34
N THR A 428 5.52 16.82 76.53
CA THR A 428 6.99 16.92 76.51
C THR A 428 7.60 16.76 75.14
N THR A 429 8.17 17.84 74.58
CA THR A 429 9.04 17.78 73.39
C THR A 429 10.45 17.38 73.82
N ARG A 430 10.79 16.09 73.82
CA ARG A 430 12.18 15.65 73.92
C ARG A 430 12.82 15.66 72.55
N LYS A 431 13.84 16.49 72.38
CA LYS A 431 14.71 16.50 71.20
C LYS A 431 15.53 15.20 71.21
N LEU A 432 15.08 14.18 70.46
CA LEU A 432 15.88 13.00 70.19
C LEU A 432 17.05 13.42 69.28
N ILE A 433 18.25 13.43 69.87
CA ILE A 433 19.50 13.61 69.16
C ILE A 433 19.75 12.36 68.31
N THR A 434 20.16 12.65 67.09
CA THR A 434 20.53 11.80 65.96
C THR A 434 21.48 10.69 66.37
N GLU A 435 20.98 9.49 66.66
CA GLU A 435 21.80 8.28 66.63
C GLU A 435 20.91 7.06 66.42
N SER A 436 20.98 6.49 65.20
CA SER A 436 20.32 5.27 64.71
C SER A 436 19.10 5.39 63.77
N ILE A 437 19.15 6.31 62.79
CA ILE A 437 18.54 5.97 61.49
C ILE A 437 19.50 5.00 60.81
N ARG A 438 19.32 3.70 61.07
CA ARG A 438 19.88 2.68 60.16
C ARG A 438 18.98 2.66 58.94
N LEU A 439 19.42 3.31 57.85
CA LEU A 439 18.90 2.96 56.53
C LEU A 439 19.12 1.46 56.37
N ALA A 440 18.04 0.69 56.33
CA ALA A 440 18.10 -0.69 55.90
C ALA A 440 18.62 -0.65 54.47
N SER A 441 19.90 -0.99 54.28
CA SER A 441 20.48 -1.28 52.99
C SER A 441 19.83 -2.56 52.48
N SER A 442 18.63 -2.45 51.91
CA SER A 442 18.08 -3.50 51.06
C SER A 442 18.94 -3.53 49.81
N SER A 443 19.72 -4.60 49.72
CA SER A 443 20.51 -5.01 48.57
C SER A 443 19.70 -4.95 47.26
N SER A 444 19.98 -3.95 46.44
CA SER A 444 20.40 -4.08 45.04
C SER A 444 20.49 -2.69 44.43
N ASP A 445 21.54 -2.47 43.66
CA ASP A 445 21.86 -1.24 42.93
C ASP A 445 20.71 -0.80 42.02
N PHE A 446 19.78 0.02 42.50
CA PHE A 446 18.89 0.78 41.62
C PHE A 446 19.46 2.18 41.43
N VAL A 447 20.63 2.24 40.77
CA VAL A 447 21.02 3.45 40.05
C VAL A 447 20.20 3.40 38.76
N PRO A 448 19.17 4.23 38.58
CA PRO A 448 18.40 4.22 37.34
C PRO A 448 19.35 4.53 36.19
N ARG A 449 19.53 3.55 35.30
CA ARG A 449 20.37 3.70 34.12
C ARG A 449 19.50 4.27 33.00
N PRO A 450 19.98 5.30 32.29
CA PRO A 450 19.26 5.78 31.11
C PRO A 450 19.14 4.65 30.09
N LYS A 451 17.91 4.41 29.61
CA LYS A 451 17.63 3.39 28.60
C LYS A 451 18.46 3.58 27.32
N TYR A 452 18.77 4.83 26.98
CA TYR A 452 19.66 5.19 25.87
C TYR A 452 20.66 6.26 26.29
N THR A 453 21.92 6.13 25.91
CA THR A 453 22.96 7.14 26.12
C THR A 453 23.44 7.71 24.79
N LEU A 454 23.83 8.98 24.79
CA LEU A 454 24.45 9.65 23.65
C LEU A 454 25.83 10.17 24.07
N GLU A 455 26.85 9.69 23.38
CA GLU A 455 28.27 10.02 23.61
C GLU A 455 28.86 10.71 22.38
N VAL A 456 29.67 11.74 22.61
CA VAL A 456 30.42 12.43 21.56
C VAL A 456 31.87 11.96 21.58
N LEU A 457 32.32 11.40 20.47
CA LEU A 457 33.63 10.81 20.29
C LEU A 457 34.45 11.60 19.26
N ASP A 458 35.77 11.64 19.45
CA ASP A 458 36.72 12.19 18.48
C ASP A 458 36.94 11.25 17.27
N ALA A 459 37.84 11.62 16.36
CA ALA A 459 38.21 10.80 15.21
C ALA A 459 38.81 9.42 15.60
N SER A 460 39.40 9.31 16.79
CA SER A 460 39.99 8.07 17.32
C SER A 460 38.96 7.15 18.00
N GLY A 461 37.74 7.66 18.24
CA GLY A 461 36.67 6.93 18.90
C GLY A 461 36.69 7.03 20.43
N GLN A 462 37.41 8.02 20.99
CA GLN A 462 37.46 8.31 22.42
C GLN A 462 36.53 9.48 22.78
N LEU A 463 35.98 9.45 23.99
CA LEU A 463 35.19 10.56 24.53
C LEU A 463 36.03 11.84 24.55
N THR A 464 35.49 12.93 23.99
CA THR A 464 36.18 14.21 23.92
C THR A 464 35.27 15.37 24.29
N ASP A 465 35.80 16.31 25.06
CA ASP A 465 35.11 17.54 25.44
C ASP A 465 35.59 18.75 24.62
N ILE A 466 36.64 18.59 23.81
CA ILE A 466 37.26 19.68 23.03
C ILE A 466 37.59 19.19 21.62
N VAL A 467 37.15 19.94 20.62
CA VAL A 467 37.47 19.68 19.20
C VAL A 467 37.75 20.99 18.47
N ASN A 468 38.46 20.93 17.33
CA ASN A 468 38.61 22.09 16.48
C ASN A 468 37.51 22.16 15.42
N VAL A 469 37.23 23.37 14.95
CA VAL A 469 36.32 23.59 13.81
C VAL A 469 36.83 22.79 12.59
N GLY A 470 35.96 21.96 12.02
CA GLY A 470 36.22 21.10 10.86
C GLY A 470 36.81 19.72 11.22
N ASP A 471 37.04 19.42 12.49
CA ASP A 471 37.43 18.06 12.90
C ASP A 471 36.27 17.09 12.71
N PHE A 472 36.58 15.84 12.37
CA PHE A 472 35.59 14.76 12.28
C PHE A 472 35.56 13.97 13.59
N GLY A 473 34.39 13.45 13.94
CA GLY A 473 34.20 12.55 15.07
C GLY A 473 32.98 11.67 14.90
N TYR A 474 32.46 11.16 16.02
CA TYR A 474 31.29 10.29 16.01
C TYR A 474 30.30 10.65 17.12
N LEU A 475 29.01 10.55 16.81
CA LEU A 475 27.94 10.48 17.79
C LEU A 475 27.59 9.00 17.99
N LEU A 476 27.79 8.48 19.20
CA LEU A 476 27.49 7.10 19.56
C LEU A 476 26.23 7.07 20.43
N VAL A 477 25.17 6.45 19.91
CA VAL A 477 23.96 6.14 20.68
C VAL A 477 24.02 4.68 21.12
N THR A 478 23.96 4.43 22.43
CA THR A 478 23.95 3.09 23.01
C THR A 478 22.65 2.88 23.77
N GLY A 479 21.88 1.85 23.41
CA GLY A 479 20.73 1.41 24.22
C GLY A 479 21.15 0.46 25.34
N GLU A 480 20.26 0.20 26.28
CA GLU A 480 20.42 -0.88 27.25
C GLU A 480 20.03 -2.23 26.62
N LYS A 481 20.66 -3.34 27.05
CA LYS A 481 20.63 -4.69 26.42
C LYS A 481 19.24 -5.34 26.21
N MET A 482 18.13 -4.68 26.53
CA MET A 482 16.79 -5.18 26.24
C MET A 482 16.46 -5.03 24.75
N GLU A 483 16.51 -6.15 24.05
CA GLU A 483 16.23 -6.38 22.63
C GLU A 483 15.15 -5.46 22.04
N SER A 484 15.58 -4.35 21.43
CA SER A 484 14.79 -3.63 20.46
C SER A 484 15.74 -2.90 19.50
N ASN A 485 15.47 -3.01 18.20
CA ASN A 485 16.10 -2.11 17.26
C ASN A 485 15.56 -0.70 17.50
N PHE A 486 16.34 0.32 17.20
CA PHE A 486 15.95 1.71 17.42
C PHE A 486 16.41 2.59 16.26
N VAL A 487 15.71 3.71 16.11
CA VAL A 487 16.04 4.80 15.19
C VAL A 487 16.23 6.08 15.98
N VAL A 488 17.13 6.94 15.49
CA VAL A 488 17.41 8.25 16.07
C VAL A 488 16.82 9.31 15.14
N CYS A 489 16.01 10.20 15.69
CA CYS A 489 15.28 11.26 15.00
C CYS A 489 15.54 12.61 15.68
N ASP A 490 15.17 13.71 15.01
CA ASP A 490 15.20 15.07 15.54
C ASP A 490 16.56 15.47 16.16
N VAL A 491 17.67 14.98 15.61
CA VAL A 491 19.02 15.29 16.14
C VAL A 491 19.40 16.71 15.78
N ALA A 492 19.78 17.50 16.79
CA ALA A 492 20.26 18.85 16.61
C ALA A 492 21.47 19.14 17.50
N ALA A 493 22.34 20.02 17.01
CA ALA A 493 23.43 20.61 17.78
C ALA A 493 22.98 21.97 18.32
N ARG A 494 23.05 22.16 19.64
CA ARG A 494 22.61 23.37 20.34
C ARG A 494 23.78 24.01 21.07
N ASP A 495 24.08 25.26 20.75
CA ASP A 495 25.02 26.06 21.53
C ASP A 495 24.34 26.58 22.79
N ILE A 496 24.86 26.20 23.95
CA ILE A 496 24.29 26.55 25.26
C ILE A 496 24.34 28.06 25.50
N LYS A 497 25.33 28.77 24.96
CA LYS A 497 25.54 30.20 25.23
C LYS A 497 24.66 31.08 24.34
N SER A 498 24.62 30.77 23.03
CA SER A 498 23.87 31.57 22.06
C SER A 498 22.44 31.10 21.82
N ASP A 499 22.05 29.95 22.38
CA ASP A 499 20.80 29.23 22.11
C ASP A 499 20.61 28.86 20.62
N ARG A 500 21.66 28.99 19.80
CA ARG A 500 21.62 28.67 18.38
C ARG A 500 21.52 27.16 18.21
N VAL A 501 20.50 26.73 17.48
CA VAL A 501 20.25 25.32 17.15
C VAL A 501 20.52 25.06 15.68
N ILE A 502 21.27 24.01 15.39
CA ILE A 502 21.52 23.53 14.03
C ILE A 502 20.92 22.12 13.91
N PRO A 503 19.82 21.94 13.16
CA PRO A 503 19.19 20.64 13.00
C PRO A 503 20.03 19.77 12.03
N LEU A 504 20.27 18.52 12.41
CA LEU A 504 21.13 17.57 11.69
C LEU A 504 20.32 16.43 11.07
N ILE A 505 19.35 15.90 11.83
CA ILE A 505 18.45 14.81 11.43
C ILE A 505 17.02 15.25 11.71
N ASP A 506 16.11 14.98 10.77
CA ASP A 506 14.70 15.34 10.91
C ASP A 506 13.88 14.30 11.71
N SER A 507 12.58 14.53 11.78
CA SER A 507 11.64 13.69 12.53
C SER A 507 11.44 12.29 11.94
N ASP A 508 11.79 12.06 10.67
CA ASP A 508 11.75 10.76 9.99
C ASP A 508 13.06 9.99 10.14
N GLY A 509 14.05 10.59 10.81
CA GLY A 509 15.39 10.03 10.92
C GLY A 509 16.25 10.27 9.68
N CYS A 510 15.83 11.16 8.77
CA CYS A 510 16.58 11.50 7.55
C CYS A 510 17.60 12.60 7.83
N VAL A 511 18.80 12.47 7.25
CA VAL A 511 19.84 13.49 7.35
C VAL A 511 19.46 14.69 6.50
N ILE A 512 19.39 15.86 7.13
CA ILE A 512 19.10 17.13 6.45
C ILE A 512 20.34 18.02 6.35
N ASP A 513 21.37 17.75 7.17
CA ASP A 513 22.62 18.50 7.18
C ASP A 513 23.83 17.59 6.89
N LYS A 514 24.67 18.02 5.95
CA LYS A 514 25.81 17.25 5.44
C LYS A 514 26.91 16.98 6.46
N ARG A 515 26.87 17.63 7.64
CA ARG A 515 27.79 17.31 8.74
C ARG A 515 27.67 15.85 9.15
N ILE A 516 26.50 15.23 9.06
CA ILE A 516 26.36 13.78 9.21
C ILE A 516 26.69 13.11 7.87
N SER A 517 27.78 12.35 7.86
CA SER A 517 28.36 11.79 6.63
C SER A 517 28.17 10.29 6.47
N SER A 518 27.94 9.55 7.55
CA SER A 518 27.69 8.10 7.47
C SER A 518 27.11 7.52 8.75
N PHE A 519 26.37 6.41 8.62
CA PHE A 519 25.86 5.60 9.73
C PHE A 519 26.54 4.23 9.76
N LYS A 520 26.87 3.74 10.95
CA LYS A 520 27.32 2.37 11.18
C LYS A 520 26.62 1.79 12.40
N ARG A 521 25.99 0.63 12.23
CA ARG A 521 25.36 -0.11 13.34
C ARG A 521 26.37 -1.08 13.95
N ILE A 522 26.53 -1.04 15.27
CA ILE A 522 27.47 -1.89 16.01
C ILE A 522 26.63 -2.84 16.86
N GLY A 523 26.52 -4.08 16.41
CA GLY A 523 25.56 -5.04 17.00
C GLY A 523 24.10 -4.56 16.88
N ASN A 524 23.25 -4.98 17.83
CA ASN A 524 21.82 -4.66 17.81
C ASN A 524 21.45 -3.38 18.56
N ASN A 525 22.41 -2.83 19.31
CA ASN A 525 22.14 -1.90 20.42
C ASN A 525 22.99 -0.63 20.38
N GLN A 526 23.83 -0.45 19.36
CA GLN A 526 24.62 0.76 19.17
C GLN A 526 24.47 1.30 17.74
N LEU A 527 24.29 2.61 17.64
CA LEU A 527 24.29 3.34 16.39
C LEU A 527 25.38 4.41 16.44
N ARG A 528 26.32 4.35 15.50
CA ARG A 528 27.40 5.32 15.35
C ARG A 528 27.13 6.19 14.13
N MET A 529 27.13 7.51 14.31
CA MET A 529 26.95 8.50 13.25
C MET A 529 28.25 9.29 13.10
N ARG A 530 28.84 9.35 11.90
CA ARG A 530 30.04 10.15 11.64
C ARG A 530 29.64 11.61 11.43
N ILE A 531 30.24 12.52 12.19
CA ILE A 531 29.92 13.94 12.18
C ILE A 531 31.16 14.81 11.89
N GLU A 532 30.97 15.91 11.18
CA GLU A 532 31.93 17.03 11.09
C GLU A 532 31.54 18.15 12.06
N PHE A 533 32.46 18.55 12.94
CA PHE A 533 32.21 19.59 13.95
C PHE A 533 32.41 20.99 13.36
N SER A 534 31.34 21.62 12.85
CA SER A 534 31.40 22.94 12.22
C SER A 534 30.11 23.76 12.38
N GLY A 535 30.12 25.04 12.02
CA GLY A 535 28.92 25.89 11.95
C GLY A 535 28.63 26.79 13.16
N PHE A 536 29.41 26.65 14.24
CA PHE A 536 29.34 27.50 15.43
C PHE A 536 30.50 28.50 15.48
N THR A 537 30.37 29.54 16.31
CA THR A 537 31.40 30.56 16.52
C THR A 537 32.59 30.01 17.31
N ASP A 538 33.70 30.74 17.28
CA ASP A 538 34.89 30.41 18.05
C ASP A 538 34.56 30.31 19.56
N HIS A 539 34.95 29.21 20.21
CA HIS A 539 34.68 28.90 21.61
C HIS A 539 33.20 28.63 21.96
N ALA A 540 32.42 28.06 21.03
CA ALA A 540 31.06 27.62 21.30
C ALA A 540 31.01 26.37 22.20
N GLU A 541 30.00 26.30 23.07
CA GLU A 541 29.73 25.15 23.94
C GLU A 541 28.50 24.42 23.42
N VAL A 542 28.73 23.33 22.70
CA VAL A 542 27.70 22.60 21.95
C VAL A 542 27.27 21.35 22.68
N VAL A 543 25.96 21.12 22.73
CA VAL A 543 25.32 19.89 23.19
C VAL A 543 24.52 19.29 22.05
N TYR A 544 24.55 17.97 21.93
CA TYR A 544 23.72 17.25 20.97
C TYR A 544 22.48 16.73 21.65
N GLU A 545 21.33 17.04 21.07
CA GLU A 545 20.02 16.62 21.56
C GLU A 545 19.27 15.89 20.45
N GLY A 546 18.40 14.95 20.80
CA GLY A 546 17.64 14.20 19.82
C GLY A 546 16.59 13.29 20.46
N ILE A 547 15.96 12.44 19.65
CA ILE A 547 14.94 11.49 20.09
C ILE A 547 15.31 10.09 19.61
N VAL A 548 15.12 9.10 20.47
CA VAL A 548 15.18 7.67 20.13
C VAL A 548 13.79 7.08 20.15
N LYS A 549 13.49 6.31 19.11
CA LYS A 549 12.27 5.52 18.99
C LYS A 549 12.63 4.05 18.84
N SER A 550 11.96 3.19 19.61
CA SER A 550 12.06 1.76 19.43
C SER A 550 11.27 1.33 18.20
N CYS A 551 11.79 0.35 17.46
CA CYS A 551 11.15 -0.18 16.25
C CYS A 551 11.36 -1.70 16.15
N THR A 552 10.33 -2.39 15.68
CA THR A 552 10.30 -3.85 15.55
C THR A 552 10.77 -4.32 14.18
N GLN A 553 10.51 -3.54 13.13
CA GLN A 553 10.90 -3.78 11.73
C GLN A 553 11.31 -2.44 11.08
N ASP A 554 12.15 -2.49 10.05
CA ASP A 554 12.54 -1.33 9.22
C ASP A 554 13.13 -0.12 9.97
N CYS A 555 14.04 -0.35 10.91
CA CYS A 555 14.76 0.69 11.67
C CYS A 555 15.83 1.46 10.86
N TYR A 556 15.80 1.36 9.54
CA TYR A 556 16.76 1.99 8.63
C TYR A 556 15.96 2.90 7.70
N PRO A 557 15.93 4.23 7.94
CA PRO A 557 15.23 5.16 7.08
C PRO A 557 15.73 5.04 5.64
N LYS A 558 14.81 4.79 4.70
CA LYS A 558 15.15 4.58 3.27
C LYS A 558 15.86 5.77 2.65
N CYS A 559 15.57 6.98 3.13
CA CYS A 559 16.22 8.22 2.72
C CYS A 559 17.74 8.24 2.98
N ASN A 560 18.23 7.42 3.91
CA ASN A 560 19.66 7.36 4.25
C ASN A 560 20.38 6.17 3.58
N SER A 561 19.78 5.52 2.58
CA SER A 561 20.33 4.29 1.96
C SER A 561 21.82 4.40 1.61
N ASP A 562 22.22 5.55 1.09
CA ASP A 562 23.57 5.80 0.57
C ASP A 562 24.58 6.15 1.68
N LEU A 563 24.09 6.44 2.89
CA LEU A 563 24.91 6.82 4.05
C LEU A 563 25.24 5.64 4.97
N TRP A 564 24.57 4.49 4.80
CA TRP A 564 24.82 3.30 5.60
C TRP A 564 26.08 2.59 5.13
N GLN A 565 27.05 2.45 6.04
CA GLN A 565 28.22 1.61 5.80
C GLN A 565 27.82 0.15 5.95
N THR A 566 27.72 -0.57 4.82
CA THR A 566 27.55 -2.01 4.82
C THR A 566 28.91 -2.68 5.04
N ASP A 567 29.05 -3.44 6.14
CA ASP A 567 30.03 -4.52 6.18
C ASP A 567 29.45 -5.65 5.31
N ASP A 568 30.22 -6.20 4.36
CA ASP A 568 29.78 -7.21 3.37
C ASP A 568 28.97 -8.38 3.96
N GLU A 569 27.67 -8.47 3.63
CA GLU A 569 26.95 -9.66 3.11
C GLU A 569 25.43 -9.40 3.00
N PRO A 570 24.74 -9.90 1.95
CA PRO A 570 23.30 -9.81 1.84
C PRO A 570 22.62 -10.87 2.70
N ARG A 571 22.10 -10.48 3.88
CA ARG A 571 21.22 -11.36 4.68
C ARG A 571 19.86 -11.53 4.00
N ALA A 572 19.54 -12.80 3.72
CA ALA A 572 18.26 -13.26 3.24
C ALA A 572 17.09 -12.79 4.12
N LYS A 573 16.00 -12.35 3.46
CA LYS A 573 14.73 -11.99 4.10
C LYS A 573 14.17 -13.20 4.84
N SER A 574 14.18 -13.16 6.16
CA SER A 574 13.40 -14.06 7.00
C SER A 574 11.97 -13.53 7.08
N ASN A 575 11.07 -14.12 6.29
CA ASN A 575 9.63 -13.97 6.50
C ASN A 575 9.21 -14.83 7.69
N GLN A 576 9.21 -14.25 8.89
CA GLN A 576 8.45 -14.79 10.01
C GLN A 576 7.33 -13.82 10.38
N VAL A 577 6.15 -14.14 9.84
CA VAL A 577 4.87 -13.59 10.28
C VAL A 577 4.56 -14.20 11.64
N ASN A 578 4.88 -13.49 12.72
CA ASN A 578 4.37 -13.82 14.04
C ASN A 578 2.92 -13.33 14.14
N ARG A 579 2.00 -14.29 14.08
CA ARG A 579 0.57 -14.10 14.41
C ARG A 579 0.46 -13.59 15.85
N SER A 580 0.06 -12.34 15.99
CA SER A 580 -0.34 -11.79 17.29
C SER A 580 -1.60 -12.51 17.80
N ARG A 581 -1.61 -12.76 19.11
CA ARG A 581 -2.66 -13.45 19.86
C ARG A 581 -4.01 -12.77 19.65
N ARG A 582 -5.03 -13.56 19.30
CA ARG A 582 -6.44 -13.15 19.31
C ARG A 582 -6.82 -12.71 20.71
N VAL A 583 -6.98 -11.41 20.88
CA VAL A 583 -7.68 -10.83 22.02
C VAL A 583 -9.14 -10.73 21.61
N SER A 584 -9.98 -11.63 22.15
CA SER A 584 -11.43 -11.46 22.08
C SER A 584 -11.79 -10.24 22.93
N ARG A 585 -12.27 -9.17 22.30
CA ARG A 585 -12.80 -7.99 22.98
C ARG A 585 -14.10 -7.53 22.32
N TYR A 586 -14.99 -7.09 23.20
CA TYR A 586 -16.37 -6.68 22.96
C TYR A 586 -16.53 -5.58 21.90
N ALA A 587 -17.70 -5.61 21.26
CA ALA A 587 -18.17 -4.81 20.14
C ALA A 587 -18.36 -3.28 20.37
N ASP A 588 -17.80 -2.68 21.43
CA ASP A 588 -18.04 -1.27 21.78
C ASP A 588 -16.83 -0.34 21.56
N SER A 589 -15.73 -0.83 21.00
CA SER A 589 -14.46 -0.09 20.89
C SER A 589 -14.14 0.54 19.52
N SER A 590 -14.91 0.28 18.46
CA SER A 590 -14.53 0.64 17.06
C SER A 590 -14.64 2.13 16.69
N ARG A 591 -15.30 2.95 17.51
CA ARG A 591 -15.33 4.42 17.34
C ARG A 591 -14.23 5.11 18.14
N ARG A 592 -13.60 4.41 19.08
CA ARG A 592 -12.64 4.95 20.04
C ARG A 592 -11.30 4.27 19.84
N PHE A 593 -10.39 5.01 19.23
CA PHE A 593 -9.02 4.56 19.05
C PHE A 593 -8.19 5.08 20.20
N GLU A 594 -7.38 4.23 20.79
CA GLU A 594 -6.35 4.66 21.74
C GLU A 594 -4.99 4.40 21.09
N LEU A 595 -4.25 5.48 20.85
CA LEU A 595 -2.92 5.44 20.25
C LEU A 595 -1.91 5.97 21.26
N SER A 596 -0.85 5.22 21.49
CA SER A 596 0.25 5.63 22.34
C SER A 596 1.59 5.33 21.69
N GLU A 597 2.54 6.22 21.89
CA GLU A 597 3.93 6.04 21.48
C GLU A 597 4.84 6.58 22.57
N ASP A 598 5.88 5.80 22.88
CA ASP A 598 6.95 6.18 23.80
C ASP A 598 8.14 6.71 23.01
N ILE A 599 8.58 7.93 23.33
CA ILE A 599 9.77 8.54 22.76
C ILE A 599 10.79 8.84 23.86
N TYR A 600 12.07 8.61 23.58
CA TYR A 600 13.15 8.79 24.54
C TYR A 600 14.02 9.97 24.13
N THR A 601 14.04 11.02 24.94
CA THR A 601 14.86 12.21 24.66
C THR A 601 16.33 11.94 24.98
N LEU A 602 17.20 12.16 24.01
CA LEU A 602 18.64 12.08 24.13
C LEU A 602 19.25 13.45 24.40
N ARG A 603 20.27 13.45 25.25
CA ARG A 603 21.18 14.57 25.43
C ARG A 603 22.59 14.01 25.55
N SER A 604 23.57 14.63 24.89
CA SER A 604 24.96 14.21 25.01
C SER A 604 25.42 14.31 26.47
N ILE A 605 26.08 13.25 26.95
CA ILE A 605 26.58 13.18 28.34
C ILE A 605 27.57 14.31 28.60
N ASN A 606 28.40 14.60 27.61
CA ASN A 606 29.41 15.65 27.66
C ASN A 606 29.03 16.87 26.82
N LYS A 607 29.59 18.02 27.23
CA LYS A 607 29.50 19.29 26.52
C LYS A 607 30.74 19.45 25.66
N LEU A 608 30.57 19.76 24.38
CA LEU A 608 31.66 19.87 23.43
C LEU A 608 32.07 21.33 23.24
N THR A 609 33.32 21.67 23.52
CA THR A 609 33.91 22.99 23.26
C THR A 609 34.55 23.00 21.88
N ILE A 610 34.08 23.87 20.98
CA ILE A 610 34.61 23.98 19.62
C ILE A 610 35.56 25.19 19.53
N ILE A 611 36.83 24.94 19.21
CA ILE A 611 37.88 25.97 19.12
C ILE A 611 38.27 26.20 17.66
N ALA A 612 38.45 27.46 17.26
CA ALA A 612 38.97 27.76 15.92
C ALA A 612 40.45 27.38 15.79
N ARG A 613 40.83 26.76 14.68
CA ARG A 613 42.25 26.51 14.39
C ARG A 613 42.98 27.85 14.24
N SER A 614 43.85 28.17 15.19
CA SER A 614 44.79 29.28 15.02
C SER A 614 45.76 28.96 13.87
N VAL A 615 45.68 29.71 12.78
CA VAL A 615 46.69 29.66 11.72
C VAL A 615 47.96 30.26 12.31
N LYS A 616 48.93 29.43 12.70
CA LYS A 616 50.29 29.89 13.03
C LYS A 616 51.00 30.24 11.73
N ASP A 617 50.91 31.50 11.37
CA ASP A 617 51.73 32.14 10.35
C ASP A 617 53.18 32.22 10.90
N SER A 618 54.12 31.50 10.27
CA SER A 618 55.56 31.64 10.55
C SER A 618 56.26 32.22 9.32
N ARG A 619 56.31 33.56 9.30
CA ARG A 619 57.27 34.42 8.55
C ARG A 619 58.71 34.01 8.89
N SER A 620 59.68 34.02 7.99
CA SER A 620 60.38 35.19 7.40
C SER A 620 61.49 34.61 6.49
N ASP A 621 61.76 35.11 5.28
CA ASP A 621 62.79 36.16 5.14
C ASP A 621 62.56 37.15 3.97
N LYS A 622 62.28 38.38 4.39
CA LYS A 622 62.80 39.70 3.97
C LYS A 622 63.50 39.83 2.61
N ASN A 623 63.07 40.79 1.77
CA ASN A 623 63.56 42.18 1.84
C ASN A 623 62.91 43.14 0.81
N THR A 624 62.65 44.37 1.30
CA THR A 624 62.76 45.70 0.64
C THR A 624 61.77 46.17 -0.45
N LEU A 625 60.84 47.04 0.02
CA LEU A 625 60.39 48.35 -0.49
C LEU A 625 60.27 48.65 -2.03
N SER A 626 59.00 48.87 -2.44
CA SER A 626 58.43 50.13 -3.01
C SER A 626 58.51 50.51 -4.51
N TYR A 627 57.29 50.77 -5.03
CA TYR A 627 56.82 51.72 -6.08
C TYR A 627 56.67 51.28 -7.56
N GLY A 628 55.47 51.57 -8.12
CA GLY A 628 55.17 51.64 -9.57
C GLY A 628 54.08 50.68 -10.10
N THR A 629 52.76 50.95 -10.02
CA THR A 629 51.84 51.47 -11.10
C THR A 629 51.86 50.62 -12.43
N ILE A 630 50.78 50.09 -13.03
CA ILE A 630 49.55 50.69 -13.62
C ILE A 630 48.61 49.58 -14.20
N GLU A 631 47.28 49.74 -13.98
CA GLU A 631 46.08 49.50 -14.84
C GLU A 631 45.78 48.11 -15.49
N GLU A 632 44.53 47.70 -15.81
CA GLU A 632 43.26 48.43 -16.03
C GLU A 632 41.98 47.55 -15.91
N LYS A 633 40.95 48.11 -15.24
CA LYS A 633 39.47 48.15 -15.44
C LYS A 633 38.75 46.99 -16.16
N THR A 634 37.52 46.60 -15.75
CA THR A 634 36.29 47.40 -16.01
C THR A 634 35.07 47.04 -15.14
N SER A 635 34.15 48.01 -15.08
CA SER A 635 33.09 48.26 -14.10
C SER A 635 31.65 47.99 -14.58
N ILE A 636 30.76 47.96 -13.58
CA ILE A 636 29.27 47.91 -13.52
C ILE A 636 28.60 49.06 -14.31
N PRO A 637 27.26 49.06 -14.56
CA PRO A 637 26.35 49.75 -13.62
C PRO A 637 24.91 49.18 -13.44
N ASN A 638 24.30 49.56 -12.31
CA ASN A 638 22.90 49.38 -11.90
C ASN A 638 21.98 50.52 -12.40
N GLY A 639 20.67 50.29 -12.49
CA GLY A 639 19.62 51.33 -12.60
C GLY A 639 18.21 50.79 -12.32
N LYS A 640 17.38 51.56 -11.60
CA LYS A 640 16.02 51.24 -11.07
C LYS A 640 14.86 51.77 -11.94
N ASP A 641 13.65 51.25 -11.64
CA ASP A 641 12.28 51.82 -11.75
C ASP A 641 11.32 51.29 -12.87
N GLY A 642 10.10 50.87 -12.46
CA GLY A 642 8.89 50.73 -13.31
C GLY A 642 7.99 49.48 -13.07
N TYR A 643 6.75 49.67 -12.56
CA TYR A 643 5.57 48.75 -12.69
C TYR A 643 4.84 49.04 -14.04
N PRO A 644 3.85 48.25 -14.59
CA PRO A 644 3.20 46.98 -14.20
C PRO A 644 2.92 45.93 -15.35
N GLN A 645 2.26 44.80 -14.99
CA GLN A 645 1.38 43.88 -15.76
C GLN A 645 1.87 42.82 -16.79
N ASN A 646 1.32 41.60 -16.59
CA ASN A 646 0.92 40.51 -17.50
C ASN A 646 1.93 39.68 -18.32
N GLY A 647 1.76 38.36 -18.25
CA GLY A 647 1.85 37.46 -19.42
C GLY A 647 2.84 36.29 -19.33
N ASP A 648 2.30 35.07 -19.14
CA ASP A 648 2.79 33.73 -19.50
C ASP A 648 4.22 33.51 -20.01
N SER A 649 4.92 32.50 -19.44
CA SER A 649 5.44 31.35 -20.21
C SER A 649 6.30 30.36 -19.39
N ASN A 650 5.88 29.09 -19.44
CA ASN A 650 6.66 27.85 -19.62
C ASN A 650 8.01 27.68 -18.88
N VAL A 651 7.96 26.89 -17.79
CA VAL A 651 9.15 26.31 -17.14
C VAL A 651 9.58 25.04 -17.87
N SER A 652 10.73 25.10 -18.56
CA SER A 652 11.43 23.94 -19.09
C SER A 652 12.31 23.31 -18.01
N TRP A 653 12.05 22.05 -17.66
CA TRP A 653 12.88 21.27 -16.76
C TRP A 653 14.21 20.87 -17.42
N ARG A 654 15.33 21.38 -16.88
CA ARG A 654 16.68 20.87 -17.19
C ARG A 654 16.84 19.48 -16.57
N LYS A 655 17.10 18.50 -17.45
CA LYS A 655 17.37 17.10 -17.11
C LYS A 655 18.67 16.96 -16.33
N VAL A 656 18.56 16.29 -15.19
CA VAL A 656 19.69 15.73 -14.43
C VAL A 656 20.24 14.53 -15.20
N ALA A 657 21.57 14.46 -15.30
CA ALA A 657 22.30 13.41 -15.97
C ALA A 657 22.18 12.06 -15.22
N MET A 658 21.86 11.00 -15.97
CA MET A 658 21.88 9.62 -15.50
C MET A 658 23.21 8.94 -15.85
N PRO A 659 23.65 7.91 -15.10
CA PRO A 659 24.96 7.28 -15.27
C PRO A 659 25.11 6.54 -16.60
N SER A 660 26.31 6.64 -17.15
CA SER A 660 26.79 6.06 -18.39
C SER A 660 27.01 4.55 -18.30
N TYR A 661 26.01 3.77 -18.71
CA TYR A 661 26.17 2.37 -19.15
C TYR A 661 25.20 2.06 -20.30
N MET A 662 25.40 2.70 -21.46
CA MET A 662 24.99 2.19 -22.78
C MET A 662 25.30 3.25 -23.84
N ARG A 663 26.54 3.32 -24.30
CA ARG A 663 26.89 3.91 -25.60
C ARG A 663 28.13 3.23 -26.14
N CYS A 664 27.91 2.27 -27.02
CA CYS A 664 28.78 1.95 -28.16
C CYS A 664 28.10 0.85 -28.96
N ILE A 665 27.10 1.16 -29.80
CA ILE A 665 26.87 0.44 -31.06
C ILE A 665 26.19 1.43 -32.01
N CYS A 666 26.92 1.86 -33.03
CA CYS A 666 26.49 2.03 -34.43
C CYS A 666 27.39 3.06 -35.11
N ASP A 667 28.43 2.56 -35.79
CA ASP A 667 28.88 3.15 -37.05
C ASP A 667 29.71 2.13 -37.85
N ASP A 668 29.14 0.92 -38.01
CA ASP A 668 29.66 -0.05 -38.98
C ASP A 668 28.48 -0.82 -39.59
N PHE A 669 28.23 -0.61 -40.89
CA PHE A 669 27.25 -1.39 -41.66
C PHE A 669 27.49 -2.91 -41.55
N SER A 670 28.74 -3.31 -41.29
CA SER A 670 29.13 -4.68 -41.00
C SER A 670 28.52 -5.21 -39.70
N CYS A 671 28.39 -4.38 -38.65
CA CYS A 671 27.81 -4.79 -37.37
C CYS A 671 26.30 -5.03 -37.50
N LEU A 672 25.57 -4.14 -38.18
CA LEU A 672 24.14 -4.33 -38.47
C LEU A 672 23.89 -5.62 -39.28
N PHE A 673 24.73 -5.89 -40.27
CA PHE A 673 24.62 -7.09 -41.09
C PHE A 673 24.90 -8.37 -40.29
N THR A 674 25.89 -8.35 -39.39
CA THR A 674 26.15 -9.49 -38.49
C THR A 674 25.00 -9.73 -37.53
N VAL A 675 24.40 -8.67 -36.95
CA VAL A 675 23.24 -8.81 -36.07
C VAL A 675 22.04 -9.36 -36.82
N LEU A 676 21.79 -8.89 -38.05
CA LEU A 676 20.72 -9.43 -38.90
C LEU A 676 20.94 -10.91 -39.25
N LEU A 677 22.17 -11.31 -39.59
CA LEU A 677 22.49 -12.71 -39.86
C LEU A 677 22.30 -13.61 -38.63
N VAL A 678 22.70 -13.13 -37.45
CA VAL A 678 22.50 -13.84 -36.18
C VAL A 678 21.00 -13.95 -35.89
N CYS A 679 20.22 -12.88 -36.07
CA CYS A 679 18.77 -12.92 -35.89
C CYS A 679 18.09 -13.93 -36.84
N VAL A 680 18.51 -13.99 -38.12
CA VAL A 680 17.99 -14.97 -39.07
C VAL A 680 18.37 -16.41 -38.68
N GLN A 681 19.60 -16.64 -38.21
CA GLN A 681 20.03 -17.95 -37.70
C GLN A 681 19.21 -18.37 -36.48
N VAL A 682 18.97 -17.48 -35.52
CA VAL A 682 18.12 -17.76 -34.35
C VAL A 682 16.69 -18.12 -34.77
N LEU A 683 16.10 -17.39 -35.73
CA LEU A 683 14.76 -17.68 -36.23
C LEU A 683 14.67 -19.05 -36.94
N LEU A 684 15.71 -19.44 -37.69
CA LEU A 684 15.78 -20.76 -38.32
C LEU A 684 15.90 -21.89 -37.28
N ILE A 685 16.68 -21.66 -36.20
CA ILE A 685 16.80 -22.62 -35.10
C ILE A 685 15.46 -22.78 -34.36
N ILE A 686 14.78 -21.68 -34.06
CA ILE A 686 13.45 -21.69 -33.41
C ILE A 686 12.44 -22.42 -34.29
N SER A 687 12.47 -22.17 -35.61
CA SER A 687 11.62 -22.89 -36.57
C SER A 687 11.91 -24.39 -36.58
N GLY A 688 13.19 -24.79 -36.61
CA GLY A 688 13.61 -26.19 -36.55
C GLY A 688 13.17 -26.89 -35.26
N ILE A 689 13.30 -26.22 -34.11
CA ILE A 689 12.83 -26.72 -32.81
C ILE A 689 11.30 -26.86 -32.81
N GLY A 690 10.57 -25.90 -33.41
CA GLY A 690 9.12 -25.98 -33.57
C GLY A 690 8.68 -27.21 -34.35
N VAL A 691 9.32 -27.49 -35.48
CA VAL A 691 9.05 -28.68 -36.31
C VAL A 691 9.40 -29.97 -35.56
N ALA A 692 10.53 -30.01 -34.85
CA ALA A 692 10.93 -31.15 -34.03
C ALA A 692 9.92 -31.41 -32.89
N CYS A 693 9.43 -30.36 -32.23
CA CYS A 693 8.41 -30.46 -31.19
C CYS A 693 7.08 -31.02 -31.73
N ILE A 694 6.67 -30.61 -32.94
CA ILE A 694 5.48 -31.17 -33.60
C ILE A 694 5.69 -32.64 -33.92
N TYR A 695 6.86 -33.02 -34.44
CA TYR A 695 7.19 -34.41 -34.76
C TYR A 695 7.22 -35.29 -33.49
N ILE A 696 7.81 -34.79 -32.40
CA ILE A 696 7.82 -35.47 -31.09
C ILE A 696 6.41 -35.63 -30.52
N ARG A 697 5.55 -34.60 -30.67
CA ARG A 697 4.14 -34.68 -30.24
C ARG A 697 3.36 -35.71 -31.05
N GLN A 698 3.54 -35.74 -32.38
CA GLN A 698 2.92 -36.76 -33.23
C GLN A 698 3.43 -38.17 -32.91
N TRP A 699 4.73 -38.32 -32.66
CA TRP A 699 5.32 -39.61 -32.28
C TRP A 699 4.82 -40.09 -30.91
N LYS A 700 4.65 -39.19 -29.93
CA LYS A 700 4.01 -39.51 -28.64
C LYS A 700 2.55 -39.95 -28.80
N GLN A 701 1.78 -39.30 -29.67
CA GLN A 701 0.40 -39.72 -29.97
C GLN A 701 0.35 -41.06 -30.69
N TYR A 702 1.26 -41.32 -31.64
CA TYR A 702 1.38 -42.61 -32.32
C TYR A 702 1.73 -43.74 -31.33
N ARG A 703 2.68 -43.51 -30.40
CA ARG A 703 3.00 -44.46 -29.33
C ARG A 703 1.82 -44.76 -28.42
N ARG A 704 1.03 -43.75 -28.03
CA ARG A 704 -0.17 -43.96 -27.20
C ARG A 704 -1.20 -44.86 -27.90
N ARG A 705 -1.43 -44.65 -29.21
CA ARG A 705 -2.35 -45.50 -30.00
C ARG A 705 -1.84 -46.94 -30.17
N GLN A 706 -0.53 -47.13 -30.32
CA GLN A 706 0.08 -48.47 -30.35
C GLN A 706 -0.04 -49.19 -29.00
N GLN A 707 0.02 -48.45 -27.89
CA GLN A 707 -0.11 -49.01 -26.55
C GLN A 707 -1.58 -49.34 -26.19
N GLU A 708 -2.54 -48.60 -26.75
CA GLU A 708 -3.98 -48.95 -26.70
C GLU A 708 -4.28 -50.21 -27.53
N GLN A 709 -3.66 -50.39 -28.70
CA GLN A 709 -3.83 -51.62 -29.51
C GLN A 709 -3.21 -52.89 -28.90
N LEU A 710 -2.22 -52.75 -28.01
CA LEU A 710 -1.60 -53.91 -27.33
C LEU A 710 -2.40 -54.39 -26.10
N ASN A 711 -3.32 -53.56 -25.58
CA ASN A 711 -4.15 -53.88 -24.41
C ASN A 711 -5.52 -54.49 -24.78
N ASP A 712 -5.87 -54.56 -26.07
CA ASP A 712 -7.13 -55.13 -26.59
C ASP A 712 -7.00 -56.60 -27.04
N ILE A 713 -6.00 -57.36 -26.53
CA ILE A 713 -5.92 -58.81 -26.74
C ILE A 713 -6.79 -59.51 -25.69
N PRO A 714 -7.92 -60.15 -26.05
CA PRO A 714 -8.76 -60.85 -25.09
C PRO A 714 -8.06 -62.13 -24.61
N ILE A 715 -7.79 -62.22 -23.32
CA ILE A 715 -7.33 -63.45 -22.66
C ILE A 715 -8.54 -64.40 -22.58
N GLN A 716 -8.56 -65.44 -23.42
CA GLN A 716 -9.50 -66.55 -23.26
C GLN A 716 -9.01 -67.44 -22.11
N TYR A 717 -9.80 -67.54 -21.06
CA TYR A 717 -9.63 -68.55 -20.02
C TYR A 717 -10.41 -69.81 -20.43
N GLU A 718 -9.69 -70.88 -20.72
CA GLU A 718 -10.26 -72.21 -20.93
C GLU A 718 -10.40 -72.89 -19.56
N PHE A 719 -11.64 -73.02 -19.06
CA PHE A 719 -11.94 -73.80 -17.86
C PHE A 719 -12.16 -75.26 -18.25
N THR A 720 -11.17 -76.11 -17.99
CA THR A 720 -11.34 -77.57 -18.01
C THR A 720 -12.02 -78.01 -16.71
N VAL A 721 -13.23 -78.54 -16.83
CA VAL A 721 -13.92 -79.25 -15.74
C VAL A 721 -13.42 -80.69 -15.73
N THR A 722 -12.77 -81.10 -14.65
CA THR A 722 -12.54 -82.50 -14.30
C THR A 722 -13.45 -82.87 -13.13
N ASN A 723 -14.15 -84.00 -13.27
CA ASN A 723 -15.04 -84.63 -12.29
C ASN A 723 -14.50 -84.69 -10.86
#